data_AF-W9XEP7-F1
#
_entry.id   AF-W9XEP7-F1
#
_cell.length_a   1.000
_cell.length_b   1.000
_cell.length_c   1.000
_cell.angle_alpha   90.00
_cell.angle_beta   90.00
_cell.angle_gamma   90.00
#
_symmetry.space_group_name_H-M   'P 1'
#
loop_
_entity.id
_entity.type
_entity.pdbx_description
1 polymer ?
#
loop_
_entity_poly.entity_id
_entity_poly.type
_entity_poly.pdbx_seq_one_letter_code
_entity_poly.pdbx_strand_id
1 'polypeptide(L)'
;MAPSFDKLSEHDFEDDLENIDFSDLKERYDVRMEEGLDTFVVVDGLPIVSEEQKPKLVKFLLKRLNSVGRIKDGEESIFMPMNEQGMSEGFAFVEYSTPEQAIAATKQLHGTALDRRHTIAVNKLTDIEKYGREGRIDEDFVPPATEPFQEEEHLRSWLFDPAARDQFAMFRGDNVGVFWNNKKGSPEPVVDRKHWTQLFVSWSPQGTYLASIHQQGVQLWGGPSFKRIRQFPHPFVSLVEFSPGEKYLTTWSNQPITVEEGKGPLTIDEEGKHIVIWDIATGKPLRSFVAHDLTPPPGADASAIPPKAKVQWPAFKWSADEKYVARMKPHESLSIYELPRMNMLDKASIKIEGIMEFEWAPAITQREGVKTYESLLTFWTPEIGSNPAKVALMSIPSKEIVRTRNLFNVTDAKLHWQSEAKFICVKVDRHSKSKKSLATNLEIFRIKEKGVPVEVVDSLKDTVINFAWEPKGDRFVIITAGEAVAGSNTFPKTAVAFFAPEKIKGAGTGAFKHARTFDKKNSNGIYWSPKGRFVAIATVSVQQHSDIDFYDLDYEGEKPESEAHLAANVMLMNTEDHYGMTDVEWDPTGRYVVTSASSWTHQMENGYRLWTFYGKLLYDAPTEKFKQLIWRPRPPTVLSKEEQRTIRRNLREYSKEFDELDKELEEGANQAVIDTRRRLYQEWYSWVAEEKELLRQEREELGLPDPETELKLIRTRSAEADGVKVVEEVVEEVIEETEEIVQ
;
A
#
# COMPACT_ATOMS: atom_id res chain seq x y z
N MET A 1 -19.23 28.81 45.03
CA MET A 1 -20.57 28.62 45.63
C MET A 1 -21.58 29.25 44.69
N ALA A 2 -22.25 28.43 43.89
CA ALA A 2 -23.35 28.88 43.04
C ALA A 2 -24.57 29.20 43.93
N PRO A 3 -25.35 30.24 43.63
CA PRO A 3 -26.52 30.58 44.43
C PRO A 3 -27.60 29.48 44.27
N SER A 4 -28.29 29.17 45.37
CA SER A 4 -29.35 28.17 45.43
C SER A 4 -30.60 28.63 44.67
N PHE A 5 -31.32 27.64 44.14
CA PHE A 5 -32.48 27.73 43.23
C PHE A 5 -33.68 28.54 43.78
N ASP A 6 -33.69 28.87 45.09
CA ASP A 6 -34.78 29.55 45.79
C ASP A 6 -34.86 31.07 45.56
N LYS A 7 -34.04 31.64 44.67
CA LYS A 7 -34.00 33.09 44.39
C LYS A 7 -34.38 33.49 42.97
N LEU A 8 -34.90 32.57 42.15
CA LEU A 8 -35.45 32.92 40.84
C LEU A 8 -36.93 33.29 41.02
N SER A 9 -37.28 34.53 40.67
CA SER A 9 -38.68 34.96 40.68
C SER A 9 -39.40 34.38 39.46
N GLU A 10 -40.67 34.01 39.59
CA GLU A 10 -41.48 33.49 38.45
C GLU A 10 -41.58 34.49 37.28
N HIS A 11 -41.21 35.76 37.50
CA HIS A 11 -41.24 36.80 36.47
C HIS A 11 -40.00 36.81 35.57
N ASP A 12 -38.91 36.14 35.95
CA ASP A 12 -37.70 36.05 35.10
C ASP A 12 -37.76 34.87 34.10
N PHE A 13 -38.83 34.07 34.12
CA PHE A 13 -39.01 32.92 33.22
C PHE A 13 -39.91 33.22 32.00
N GLU A 14 -40.71 34.30 32.04
CA GLU A 14 -41.64 34.62 30.95
C GLU A 14 -41.01 35.48 29.84
N ASP A 15 -40.00 36.31 30.16
CA ASP A 15 -39.39 37.24 29.18
C ASP A 15 -38.31 36.59 28.27
N ASP A 16 -37.83 35.39 28.58
CA ASP A 16 -36.77 34.70 27.81
C ASP A 16 -37.30 33.66 26.81
N LEU A 17 -38.59 33.32 26.83
CA LEU A 17 -39.16 32.37 25.85
C LEU A 17 -39.53 33.03 24.51
N GLU A 18 -39.78 34.34 24.49
CA GLU A 18 -40.12 35.08 23.26
C GLU A 18 -38.89 35.44 22.41
N ASN A 19 -37.67 35.37 22.96
CA ASN A 19 -36.42 35.72 22.27
C ASN A 19 -35.55 34.52 21.84
N ILE A 20 -36.03 33.29 22.02
CA ILE A 20 -35.31 32.10 21.54
C ILE A 20 -35.71 31.83 20.09
N ASP A 21 -34.76 32.01 19.17
CA ASP A 21 -34.93 31.70 17.76
C ASP A 21 -34.96 30.19 17.55
N PHE A 22 -36.16 29.63 17.48
CA PHE A 22 -36.38 28.21 17.18
C PHE A 22 -36.31 27.89 15.68
N SER A 23 -35.91 28.83 14.80
CA SER A 23 -35.89 28.59 13.36
C SER A 23 -34.96 27.46 12.97
N ASP A 24 -33.82 27.30 13.65
CA ASP A 24 -32.84 26.24 13.42
C ASP A 24 -33.38 24.85 13.84
N LEU A 25 -34.06 24.76 14.98
CA LEU A 25 -34.71 23.56 15.49
C LEU A 25 -35.97 23.22 14.67
N LYS A 26 -36.73 24.22 14.23
CA LYS A 26 -37.83 24.03 13.28
C LYS A 26 -37.30 23.50 11.96
N GLU A 27 -36.23 24.06 11.39
CA GLU A 27 -35.68 23.59 10.12
C GLU A 27 -35.08 22.17 10.23
N ARG A 28 -34.54 21.82 11.40
CA ARG A 28 -33.91 20.51 11.66
C ARG A 28 -34.89 19.40 12.02
N TYR A 29 -36.05 19.74 12.59
CA TYR A 29 -37.09 18.81 13.06
C TYR A 29 -38.46 19.06 12.44
N ASP A 30 -38.54 19.84 11.36
CA ASP A 30 -39.71 19.89 10.48
C ASP A 30 -39.86 18.50 9.87
N VAL A 31 -40.67 17.68 10.53
CA VAL A 31 -41.10 16.40 10.01
C VAL A 31 -42.02 16.74 8.86
N ARG A 32 -41.43 16.92 7.68
CA ARG A 32 -42.17 16.89 6.41
C ARG A 32 -42.91 15.57 6.40
N MET A 33 -44.20 15.60 6.74
CA MET A 33 -45.07 14.47 6.47
C MET A 33 -44.90 14.18 4.98
N GLU A 34 -44.56 12.94 4.63
CA GLU A 34 -44.55 12.45 3.25
C GLU A 34 -45.99 12.54 2.71
N GLU A 35 -46.45 13.74 2.38
CA GLU A 35 -47.58 13.95 1.50
C GLU A 35 -47.07 13.58 0.11
N GLY A 36 -47.77 12.68 -0.58
CA GLY A 36 -47.33 12.00 -1.81
C GLY A 36 -47.12 12.90 -3.03
N LEU A 37 -46.29 13.93 -2.92
CA LEU A 37 -45.90 14.90 -3.94
C LEU A 37 -44.72 14.41 -4.78
N ASP A 38 -44.01 13.36 -4.34
CA ASP A 38 -42.90 12.76 -5.09
C ASP A 38 -43.35 11.99 -6.34
N THR A 39 -44.65 11.69 -6.47
CA THR A 39 -45.25 11.17 -7.70
C THR A 39 -45.58 12.27 -8.71
N PHE A 40 -45.53 13.54 -8.31
CA PHE A 40 -45.88 14.67 -9.15
C PHE A 40 -44.66 15.28 -9.85
N VAL A 41 -44.83 15.55 -11.14
CA VAL A 41 -43.88 16.32 -11.94
C VAL A 41 -44.55 17.54 -12.54
N VAL A 42 -43.77 18.60 -12.74
CA VAL A 42 -44.17 19.81 -13.44
C VAL A 42 -43.56 19.78 -14.83
N VAL A 43 -44.42 19.89 -15.84
CA VAL A 43 -44.06 19.88 -17.25
C VAL A 43 -44.23 21.29 -17.78
N ASP A 44 -43.11 21.98 -18.02
CA ASP A 44 -43.03 23.36 -18.50
C ASP A 44 -42.62 23.41 -19.99
N GLY A 45 -42.84 24.54 -20.64
CA GLY A 45 -42.57 24.75 -22.07
C GLY A 45 -43.66 24.19 -22.99
N LEU A 46 -44.90 24.09 -22.51
CA LEU A 46 -46.05 23.65 -23.30
C LEU A 46 -46.64 24.80 -24.14
N PRO A 47 -47.25 24.50 -25.31
CA PRO A 47 -47.90 25.51 -26.13
C PRO A 47 -49.12 26.11 -25.40
N ILE A 48 -49.26 27.43 -25.48
CA ILE A 48 -50.42 28.15 -24.96
C ILE A 48 -51.62 27.86 -25.87
N VAL A 49 -52.66 27.22 -25.32
CA VAL A 49 -53.85 26.76 -26.06
C VAL A 49 -55.14 27.27 -25.42
N SER A 50 -56.19 27.40 -26.24
CA SER A 50 -57.55 27.73 -25.77
C SER A 50 -58.26 26.52 -25.18
N GLU A 51 -59.35 26.76 -24.45
CA GLU A 51 -60.15 25.71 -23.79
C GLU A 51 -60.65 24.60 -24.76
N GLU A 52 -60.96 24.95 -26.02
CA GLU A 52 -61.36 23.98 -27.05
C GLU A 52 -60.21 23.07 -27.53
N GLN A 53 -58.96 23.55 -27.42
CA GLN A 53 -57.76 22.87 -27.90
C GLN A 53 -57.08 22.04 -26.79
N LYS A 54 -57.34 22.37 -25.52
CA LYS A 54 -56.80 21.69 -24.34
C LYS A 54 -56.96 20.16 -24.38
N PRO A 55 -58.14 19.56 -24.70
CA PRO A 55 -58.29 18.10 -24.70
C PRO A 55 -57.39 17.39 -25.71
N LYS A 56 -57.07 18.03 -26.84
CA LYS A 56 -56.17 17.47 -27.86
C LYS A 56 -54.71 17.47 -27.38
N LEU A 57 -54.29 18.53 -26.69
CA LEU A 57 -52.95 18.65 -26.13
C LEU A 57 -52.74 17.67 -24.96
N VAL A 58 -53.74 17.51 -24.08
CA VAL A 58 -53.70 16.53 -22.99
C VAL A 58 -53.56 15.10 -23.52
N LYS A 59 -54.31 14.71 -24.56
CA LYS A 59 -54.16 13.40 -25.22
C LYS A 59 -52.77 13.18 -25.82
N PHE A 60 -52.20 14.23 -26.42
CA PHE A 60 -50.86 14.18 -26.96
C PHE A 60 -49.81 14.00 -25.84
N LEU A 61 -49.92 14.78 -24.76
CA LEU A 61 -49.03 14.70 -23.61
C LEU A 61 -49.13 13.35 -22.91
N LEU A 62 -50.33 12.82 -22.70
CA LEU A 62 -50.58 11.50 -22.13
C LEU A 62 -49.84 10.41 -22.91
N LYS A 63 -49.89 10.44 -24.26
CA LYS A 63 -49.19 9.46 -25.10
C LYS A 63 -47.67 9.55 -24.93
N ARG A 64 -47.13 10.77 -24.79
CA ARG A 64 -45.69 11.00 -24.68
C ARG A 64 -45.16 10.68 -23.28
N LEU A 65 -45.88 11.06 -22.23
CA LEU A 65 -45.53 10.80 -20.84
C LEU A 65 -45.68 9.31 -20.48
N ASN A 66 -46.65 8.60 -21.08
CA ASN A 66 -46.81 7.15 -20.93
C ASN A 66 -45.70 6.32 -21.60
N SER A 67 -44.82 6.93 -22.40
CA SER A 67 -43.67 6.20 -22.96
C SER A 67 -42.59 5.87 -21.92
N VAL A 68 -42.58 6.58 -20.77
CA VAL A 68 -41.55 6.46 -19.73
C VAL A 68 -42.11 5.94 -18.39
N GLY A 69 -43.40 6.13 -18.12
CA GLY A 69 -44.05 5.63 -16.90
C GLY A 69 -45.57 5.72 -16.98
N ARG A 70 -46.29 4.99 -16.14
CA ARG A 70 -47.77 4.96 -16.19
C ARG A 70 -48.35 6.10 -15.38
N ILE A 71 -49.09 6.99 -16.04
CA ILE A 71 -49.89 8.02 -15.37
C ILE A 71 -51.07 7.33 -14.66
N LYS A 72 -51.29 7.68 -13.38
CA LYS A 72 -52.16 6.96 -12.44
C LYS A 72 -53.60 6.81 -12.94
N ASP A 73 -54.26 7.93 -13.23
CA ASP A 73 -55.66 7.98 -13.70
C ASP A 73 -55.80 8.58 -15.11
N GLY A 74 -54.75 8.44 -15.94
CA GLY A 74 -54.80 8.81 -17.36
C GLY A 74 -54.91 10.32 -17.61
N GLU A 75 -55.94 10.76 -18.35
CA GLU A 75 -56.14 12.18 -18.69
C GLU A 75 -56.48 13.04 -17.45
N GLU A 76 -57.07 12.45 -16.41
CA GLU A 76 -57.51 13.16 -15.20
C GLU A 76 -56.35 13.56 -14.28
N SER A 77 -55.23 12.83 -14.34
CA SER A 77 -54.01 13.13 -13.59
C SER A 77 -53.10 14.16 -14.29
N ILE A 78 -53.54 14.76 -15.41
CA ILE A 78 -52.84 15.85 -16.09
C ILE A 78 -53.61 17.15 -15.85
N PHE A 79 -53.15 17.95 -14.90
CA PHE A 79 -53.76 19.23 -14.59
C PHE A 79 -53.02 20.37 -15.30
N MET A 80 -53.72 21.04 -16.22
CA MET A 80 -53.21 22.21 -16.95
C MET A 80 -53.98 23.46 -16.51
N PRO A 81 -53.33 24.39 -15.78
CA PRO A 81 -53.91 25.66 -15.37
C PRO A 81 -54.29 26.53 -16.58
N MET A 82 -55.38 27.28 -16.42
CA MET A 82 -55.90 28.22 -17.42
C MET A 82 -56.04 29.59 -16.75
N ASN A 83 -55.64 30.64 -17.46
CA ASN A 83 -55.75 32.01 -16.99
C ASN A 83 -57.20 32.55 -17.12
N GLU A 84 -57.45 33.73 -16.54
CA GLU A 84 -58.76 34.41 -16.60
C GLU A 84 -59.22 34.75 -18.04
N GLN A 85 -58.33 34.66 -19.02
CA GLN A 85 -58.58 34.93 -20.44
C GLN A 85 -58.91 33.66 -21.24
N GLY A 86 -59.00 32.49 -20.60
CA GLY A 86 -59.35 31.22 -21.24
C GLY A 86 -58.21 30.56 -22.03
N MET A 87 -56.96 30.91 -21.73
CA MET A 87 -55.74 30.35 -22.35
C MET A 87 -54.90 29.58 -21.33
N SER A 88 -54.17 28.55 -21.75
CA SER A 88 -53.28 27.79 -20.84
C SER A 88 -52.02 28.58 -20.46
N GLU A 89 -51.52 28.38 -19.25
CA GLU A 89 -50.35 29.11 -18.74
C GLU A 89 -49.00 28.53 -19.20
N GLY A 90 -49.00 27.54 -20.08
CA GLY A 90 -47.80 26.96 -20.68
C GLY A 90 -47.11 25.87 -19.85
N PHE A 91 -47.70 25.45 -18.72
CA PHE A 91 -47.22 24.32 -17.92
C PHE A 91 -48.36 23.38 -17.48
N ALA A 92 -48.03 22.17 -17.05
CA ALA A 92 -48.98 21.19 -16.53
C ALA A 92 -48.37 20.37 -15.38
N PHE A 93 -49.20 20.00 -14.42
CA PHE A 93 -48.87 19.05 -13.35
C PHE A 93 -49.30 17.65 -13.76
N VAL A 94 -48.45 16.67 -13.52
CA VAL A 94 -48.69 15.27 -13.90
C VAL A 94 -48.38 14.35 -12.72
N GLU A 95 -49.35 13.52 -12.33
CA GLU A 95 -49.17 12.49 -11.30
C GLU A 95 -48.87 11.12 -11.92
N TYR A 96 -47.72 10.55 -11.57
CA TYR A 96 -47.36 9.18 -11.92
C TYR A 96 -47.86 8.15 -10.90
N SER A 97 -47.97 6.89 -11.32
CA SER A 97 -48.40 5.80 -10.44
C SER A 97 -47.41 5.52 -9.30
N THR A 98 -46.11 5.78 -9.52
CA THR A 98 -45.05 5.59 -8.53
C THR A 98 -44.00 6.72 -8.59
N PRO A 99 -43.30 7.03 -7.47
CA PRO A 99 -42.24 8.05 -7.45
C PRO A 99 -41.07 7.74 -8.38
N GLU A 100 -40.71 6.46 -8.52
CA GLU A 100 -39.64 5.99 -9.42
C GLU A 100 -39.92 6.36 -10.88
N GLN A 101 -41.19 6.32 -11.29
CA GLN A 101 -41.62 6.67 -12.65
C GLN A 101 -41.58 8.19 -12.88
N ALA A 102 -41.92 9.00 -11.86
CA ALA A 102 -41.74 10.45 -11.89
C ALA A 102 -40.26 10.84 -12.05
N ILE A 103 -39.36 10.16 -11.33
CA ILE A 103 -37.91 10.35 -11.48
C ILE A 103 -37.45 9.95 -12.89
N ALA A 104 -37.89 8.81 -13.41
CA ALA A 104 -37.55 8.38 -14.77
C ALA A 104 -38.02 9.39 -15.83
N ALA A 105 -39.22 9.97 -15.66
CA ALA A 105 -39.75 11.00 -16.55
C ALA A 105 -38.89 12.27 -16.56
N THR A 106 -38.46 12.77 -15.39
CA THR A 106 -37.55 13.93 -15.32
C THR A 106 -36.22 13.64 -16.03
N LYS A 107 -35.65 12.43 -15.88
CA LYS A 107 -34.37 12.07 -16.49
C LYS A 107 -34.44 11.91 -18.01
N GLN A 108 -35.54 11.39 -18.55
CA GLN A 108 -35.63 11.03 -19.97
C GLN A 108 -36.35 12.05 -20.86
N LEU A 109 -37.29 12.84 -20.31
CA LEU A 109 -38.14 13.73 -21.09
C LEU A 109 -37.74 15.21 -20.98
N HIS A 110 -36.95 15.58 -19.97
CA HIS A 110 -36.44 16.93 -19.82
C HIS A 110 -35.52 17.30 -21.00
N GLY A 111 -35.75 18.48 -21.59
CA GLY A 111 -35.00 18.99 -22.74
C GLY A 111 -35.42 18.40 -24.09
N THR A 112 -36.51 17.63 -24.14
CA THR A 112 -36.99 17.05 -25.41
C THR A 112 -37.88 18.03 -26.19
N ALA A 113 -37.62 18.20 -27.49
CA ALA A 113 -38.40 19.09 -28.34
C ALA A 113 -39.84 18.55 -28.53
N LEU A 114 -40.84 19.37 -28.23
CA LEU A 114 -42.25 19.07 -28.46
C LEU A 114 -42.62 19.32 -29.93
N ASP A 115 -42.21 20.47 -30.43
CA ASP A 115 -42.30 20.90 -31.82
C ASP A 115 -41.06 21.74 -32.18
N ARG A 116 -41.10 22.51 -33.28
CA ARG A 116 -39.97 23.36 -33.71
C ARG A 116 -39.71 24.57 -32.79
N ARG A 117 -40.68 24.97 -31.97
CA ARG A 117 -40.65 26.17 -31.12
C ARG A 117 -40.66 25.86 -29.62
N HIS A 118 -41.23 24.74 -29.21
CA HIS A 118 -41.46 24.36 -27.81
C HIS A 118 -40.59 23.16 -27.44
N THR A 119 -39.91 23.26 -26.30
CA THR A 119 -39.10 22.20 -25.70
C THR A 119 -39.63 21.94 -24.31
N ILE A 120 -39.87 20.68 -23.97
CA ILE A 120 -40.42 20.32 -22.67
C ILE A 120 -39.31 20.35 -21.62
N ALA A 121 -39.55 21.05 -20.52
CA ALA A 121 -38.79 20.92 -19.28
C ALA A 121 -39.63 20.14 -18.27
N VAL A 122 -39.12 18.99 -17.81
CA VAL A 122 -39.79 18.17 -16.77
C VAL A 122 -39.00 18.32 -15.49
N ASN A 123 -39.63 18.86 -14.44
CA ASN A 123 -39.03 19.11 -13.14
C ASN A 123 -39.81 18.39 -12.04
N LYS A 124 -39.16 18.02 -10.93
CA LYS A 124 -39.90 17.45 -9.78
C LYS A 124 -40.67 18.56 -9.10
N LEU A 125 -41.84 18.25 -8.54
CA LEU A 125 -42.58 19.25 -7.78
C LEU A 125 -41.78 19.74 -6.54
N THR A 126 -41.00 18.84 -5.93
CA THR A 126 -40.11 19.15 -4.80
C THR A 126 -38.93 20.06 -5.17
N ASP A 127 -38.57 20.18 -6.44
CA ASP A 127 -37.52 21.10 -6.89
C ASP A 127 -37.97 22.57 -6.75
N ILE A 128 -39.28 22.85 -6.76
CA ILE A 128 -39.83 24.21 -6.56
C ILE A 128 -39.49 24.72 -5.16
N GLU A 129 -39.53 23.88 -4.13
CA GLU A 129 -39.13 24.28 -2.79
C GLU A 129 -37.62 24.50 -2.65
N LYS A 130 -36.84 23.80 -3.48
CA LYS A 130 -35.39 23.88 -3.49
C LYS A 130 -34.89 25.14 -4.20
N TYR A 131 -35.48 25.48 -5.34
CA TYR A 131 -35.01 26.55 -6.24
C TYR A 131 -35.94 27.77 -6.30
N GLY A 132 -37.23 27.62 -6.01
CA GLY A 132 -38.25 28.66 -6.17
C GLY A 132 -38.60 29.44 -4.90
N ARG A 133 -37.99 29.11 -3.75
CA ARG A 133 -38.16 29.90 -2.52
C ARG A 133 -37.25 31.13 -2.59
N GLU A 134 -37.83 32.32 -2.45
CA GLU A 134 -37.09 33.60 -2.42
C GLU A 134 -35.87 33.51 -1.47
N GLY A 135 -34.69 33.92 -1.96
CA GLY A 135 -33.45 33.95 -1.19
C GLY A 135 -32.56 32.70 -1.26
N ARG A 136 -32.95 31.62 -1.94
CA ARG A 136 -32.09 30.41 -2.11
C ARG A 136 -31.18 30.42 -3.33
N ILE A 137 -31.49 31.27 -4.31
CA ILE A 137 -30.64 31.50 -5.49
C ILE A 137 -30.31 32.98 -5.49
N ASP A 138 -29.01 33.30 -5.49
CA ASP A 138 -28.54 34.66 -5.66
C ASP A 138 -28.71 35.05 -7.14
N GLU A 139 -29.43 36.12 -7.41
CA GLU A 139 -29.63 36.62 -8.78
C GLU A 139 -28.33 37.24 -9.33
N ASP A 140 -27.41 37.65 -8.44
CA ASP A 140 -26.13 38.23 -8.79
C ASP A 140 -25.03 37.15 -8.82
N PHE A 141 -24.50 36.87 -10.01
CA PHE A 141 -23.36 35.98 -10.16
C PHE A 141 -22.09 36.61 -9.55
N VAL A 142 -21.68 36.14 -8.37
CA VAL A 142 -20.36 36.45 -7.81
C VAL A 142 -19.34 35.42 -8.31
N PRO A 143 -18.35 35.81 -9.11
CA PRO A 143 -17.29 34.89 -9.53
C PRO A 143 -16.55 34.36 -8.31
N PRO A 144 -16.23 33.05 -8.24
CA PRO A 144 -15.50 32.47 -7.12
C PRO A 144 -14.16 33.18 -6.93
N ALA A 145 -13.85 33.59 -5.71
CA ALA A 145 -12.54 34.15 -5.39
C ALA A 145 -11.47 33.08 -5.64
N THR A 146 -10.47 33.39 -6.47
CA THR A 146 -9.29 32.53 -6.62
C THR A 146 -8.55 32.52 -5.29
N GLU A 147 -8.44 31.35 -4.66
CA GLU A 147 -7.68 31.22 -3.41
C GLU A 147 -6.24 31.71 -3.61
N PRO A 148 -5.68 32.45 -2.63
CA PRO A 148 -4.30 32.90 -2.71
C PRO A 148 -3.36 31.70 -2.73
N PHE A 149 -2.29 31.79 -3.51
CA PHE A 149 -1.27 30.74 -3.59
C PHE A 149 -0.67 30.49 -2.21
N GLN A 150 -0.80 29.25 -1.72
CA GLN A 150 -0.08 28.76 -0.56
C GLN A 150 1.15 28.00 -1.02
N GLU A 151 2.31 28.31 -0.45
CA GLU A 151 3.54 27.57 -0.74
C GLU A 151 3.41 26.16 -0.13
N GLU A 152 3.36 25.16 -1.01
CA GLU A 152 3.30 23.76 -0.61
C GLU A 152 4.65 23.30 -0.05
N GLU A 153 4.60 22.47 0.98
CA GLU A 153 5.83 21.89 1.53
C GLU A 153 6.53 21.01 0.50
N HIS A 154 7.86 21.02 0.51
CA HIS A 154 8.63 20.21 -0.42
C HIS A 154 8.39 18.72 -0.15
N LEU A 155 7.64 18.05 -1.03
CA LEU A 155 7.23 16.66 -0.84
C LEU A 155 8.42 15.72 -0.63
N ARG A 156 9.55 16.01 -1.29
CA ARG A 156 10.81 15.25 -1.22
C ARG A 156 11.81 15.73 -0.17
N SER A 157 11.34 16.43 0.86
CA SER A 157 12.18 16.99 1.94
C SER A 157 13.09 15.96 2.62
N TRP A 158 12.62 14.71 2.77
CA TRP A 158 13.36 13.65 3.45
C TRP A 158 14.67 13.25 2.75
N LEU A 159 14.83 13.57 1.46
CA LEU A 159 16.07 13.30 0.73
C LEU A 159 17.22 14.24 1.13
N PHE A 160 16.90 15.37 1.78
CA PHE A 160 17.87 16.36 2.24
C PHE A 160 18.36 16.11 3.68
N ASP A 161 18.03 14.96 4.28
CA ASP A 161 18.58 14.61 5.60
C ASP A 161 20.12 14.53 5.51
N PRO A 162 20.86 15.32 6.30
CA PRO A 162 22.31 15.41 6.20
C PRO A 162 23.00 14.10 6.58
N ALA A 163 22.38 13.29 7.44
CA ALA A 163 22.87 11.97 7.84
C ALA A 163 22.46 10.86 6.84
N ALA A 164 21.77 11.21 5.76
CA ALA A 164 21.28 10.28 4.73
C ALA A 164 20.56 9.04 5.32
N ARG A 165 19.78 9.27 6.38
CA ARG A 165 19.01 8.22 7.06
C ARG A 165 17.81 7.80 6.20
N ASP A 166 17.37 6.57 6.42
CA ASP A 166 16.20 6.01 5.76
C ASP A 166 15.01 6.06 6.72
N GLN A 167 13.83 6.34 6.18
CA GLN A 167 12.59 6.36 6.97
C GLN A 167 11.84 5.05 6.80
N PHE A 168 11.08 4.67 7.82
CA PHE A 168 10.10 3.60 7.72
C PHE A 168 8.80 4.00 8.42
N ALA A 169 7.68 3.44 7.96
CA ALA A 169 6.39 3.55 8.64
C ALA A 169 6.17 2.31 9.50
N MET A 170 5.65 2.51 10.71
CA MET A 170 5.36 1.44 11.66
C MET A 170 3.91 1.55 12.14
N PHE A 171 3.16 0.47 12.00
CA PHE A 171 1.81 0.32 12.52
C PHE A 171 1.84 -0.60 13.74
N ARG A 172 1.44 -0.07 14.91
CA ARG A 172 1.40 -0.77 16.20
C ARG A 172 0.13 -0.44 16.96
N GLY A 173 -0.63 -1.46 17.37
CA GLY A 173 -1.95 -1.26 17.97
C GLY A 173 -2.85 -0.41 17.07
N ASP A 174 -3.21 0.78 17.53
CA ASP A 174 -3.99 1.78 16.77
C ASP A 174 -3.15 2.97 16.29
N ASN A 175 -1.84 2.98 16.58
CA ASN A 175 -0.93 4.07 16.25
C ASN A 175 -0.14 3.74 14.99
N VAL A 176 -0.07 4.71 14.09
CA VAL A 176 0.84 4.67 12.96
C VAL A 176 1.81 5.82 13.13
N GLY A 177 3.09 5.55 12.95
CA GLY A 177 4.10 6.60 12.90
C GLY A 177 5.11 6.38 11.78
N VAL A 178 5.76 7.46 11.38
CA VAL A 178 6.92 7.45 10.49
C VAL A 178 8.13 7.83 11.31
N PHE A 179 9.20 7.06 11.17
CA PHE A 179 10.41 7.20 11.97
C PHE A 179 11.65 7.25 11.08
N TRP A 180 12.68 7.96 11.53
CA TRP A 180 14.03 7.84 11.00
C TRP A 180 14.74 6.65 11.63
N ASN A 181 15.43 5.87 10.80
CA ASN A 181 16.32 4.83 11.27
C ASN A 181 17.54 5.44 11.98
N ASN A 182 17.77 5.01 13.22
CA ASN A 182 18.86 5.48 14.07
C ASN A 182 19.88 4.39 14.42
N LYS A 183 20.09 3.42 13.50
CA LYS A 183 21.07 2.33 13.62
C LYS A 183 20.86 1.51 14.91
N LYS A 184 21.71 1.73 15.94
CA LYS A 184 21.67 1.05 17.25
C LYS A 184 20.71 1.73 18.24
N GLY A 185 20.40 3.00 18.03
CA GLY A 185 19.54 3.79 18.88
C GLY A 185 18.06 3.56 18.60
N SER A 186 17.20 4.04 19.50
CA SER A 186 15.76 4.05 19.24
C SER A 186 15.44 4.90 18.01
N PRO A 187 14.47 4.48 17.19
CA PRO A 187 14.10 5.21 15.99
C PRO A 187 13.49 6.56 16.34
N GLU A 188 13.89 7.61 15.62
CA GLU A 188 13.45 8.98 15.89
C GLU A 188 12.09 9.24 15.24
N PRO A 189 11.04 9.63 16.00
CA PRO A 189 9.72 9.87 15.44
C PRO A 189 9.69 11.14 14.61
N VAL A 190 9.20 11.04 13.36
CA VAL A 190 8.85 12.20 12.52
C VAL A 190 7.43 12.63 12.80
N VAL A 191 6.52 11.66 12.82
CA VAL A 191 5.11 11.84 13.13
C VAL A 191 4.56 10.54 13.69
N ASP A 192 3.71 10.64 14.71
CA ASP A 192 3.05 9.48 15.31
C ASP A 192 1.61 9.86 15.65
N ARG A 193 0.66 9.20 14.98
CA ARG A 193 -0.77 9.54 15.05
C ARG A 193 -1.59 8.31 15.40
N LYS A 194 -2.51 8.49 16.34
CA LYS A 194 -3.51 7.49 16.70
C LYS A 194 -4.61 7.45 15.64
N HIS A 195 -5.07 6.25 15.29
CA HIS A 195 -6.10 5.98 14.28
C HIS A 195 -5.83 6.61 12.90
N TRP A 196 -4.56 6.70 12.50
CA TRP A 196 -4.20 7.30 11.21
C TRP A 196 -4.68 6.46 10.01
N THR A 197 -4.78 5.15 10.19
CA THR A 197 -5.35 4.19 9.23
C THR A 197 -6.21 3.18 9.97
N GLN A 198 -7.17 2.56 9.28
CA GLN A 198 -8.00 1.50 9.85
C GLN A 198 -7.51 0.09 9.46
N LEU A 199 -6.92 -0.06 8.27
CA LEU A 199 -6.50 -1.37 7.73
C LEU A 199 -4.99 -1.54 7.72
N PHE A 200 -4.29 -0.83 6.85
CA PHE A 200 -2.83 -0.88 6.71
C PHE A 200 -2.32 0.46 6.18
N VAL A 201 -1.00 0.60 6.07
CA VAL A 201 -0.36 1.72 5.36
C VAL A 201 0.44 1.21 4.17
N SER A 202 0.57 2.05 3.15
CA SER A 202 1.34 1.73 1.95
C SER A 202 2.06 2.97 1.44
N TRP A 203 3.36 2.84 1.19
CA TRP A 203 4.14 3.89 0.53
C TRP A 203 3.91 3.84 -0.98
N SER A 204 3.93 5.01 -1.61
CA SER A 204 4.05 5.08 -3.06
C SER A 204 5.45 4.60 -3.52
N PRO A 205 5.60 4.10 -4.77
CA PRO A 205 6.83 3.46 -5.24
C PRO A 205 8.11 4.30 -5.18
N GLN A 206 8.01 5.64 -5.16
CA GLN A 206 9.15 6.55 -4.98
C GLN A 206 9.20 7.19 -3.58
N GLY A 207 8.31 6.78 -2.67
CA GLY A 207 8.23 7.25 -1.31
C GLY A 207 7.70 8.68 -1.15
N THR A 208 7.13 9.30 -2.18
CA THR A 208 6.60 10.67 -2.08
C THR A 208 5.35 10.74 -1.21
N TYR A 209 4.48 9.73 -1.28
CA TYR A 209 3.19 9.69 -0.60
C TYR A 209 3.06 8.48 0.31
N LEU A 210 2.41 8.67 1.46
CA LEU A 210 1.93 7.61 2.33
C LEU A 210 0.42 7.47 2.16
N ALA A 211 -0.08 6.30 1.82
CA ALA A 211 -1.51 5.99 1.76
C ALA A 211 -2.01 5.45 3.09
N SER A 212 -3.10 6.05 3.60
CA SER A 212 -3.92 5.50 4.68
C SER A 212 -5.28 5.07 4.14
N ILE A 213 -5.80 3.95 4.62
CA ILE A 213 -7.04 3.35 4.16
C ILE A 213 -8.11 3.48 5.25
N HIS A 214 -9.25 4.06 4.87
CA HIS A 214 -10.41 4.31 5.73
C HIS A 214 -11.68 3.78 5.06
N GLN A 215 -12.74 3.52 5.84
CA GLN A 215 -14.04 3.12 5.29
C GLN A 215 -14.61 4.11 4.25
N GLN A 216 -14.32 5.41 4.39
CA GLN A 216 -14.77 6.43 3.44
C GLN A 216 -13.93 6.48 2.14
N GLY A 217 -12.72 5.92 2.16
CA GLY A 217 -11.78 6.02 1.04
C GLY A 217 -10.32 6.03 1.45
N VAL A 218 -9.48 6.43 0.51
CA VAL A 218 -8.03 6.49 0.67
C VAL A 218 -7.60 7.94 0.83
N GLN A 219 -6.63 8.19 1.71
CA GLN A 219 -6.02 9.51 1.88
C GLN A 219 -4.51 9.41 1.65
N LEU A 220 -3.95 10.41 0.98
CA LEU A 220 -2.51 10.54 0.78
C LEU A 220 -1.93 11.63 1.67
N TRP A 221 -0.79 11.30 2.26
CA TRP A 221 -0.03 12.18 3.13
C TRP A 221 1.36 12.38 2.54
N GLY A 222 1.90 13.60 2.67
CA GLY A 222 3.20 13.94 2.12
C GLY A 222 3.82 15.16 2.80
N GLY A 223 5.06 15.47 2.42
CA GLY A 223 5.84 16.55 3.01
C GLY A 223 6.47 16.19 4.37
N PRO A 224 7.28 17.09 4.95
CA PRO A 224 7.92 16.90 6.26
C PRO A 224 6.91 16.75 7.40
N SER A 225 5.79 17.46 7.36
CA SER A 225 4.76 17.41 8.40
C SER A 225 3.70 16.31 8.20
N PHE A 226 3.77 15.57 7.08
CA PHE A 226 2.74 14.62 6.66
C PHE A 226 1.34 15.25 6.66
N LYS A 227 1.21 16.38 5.95
CA LYS A 227 -0.08 17.02 5.67
C LYS A 227 -0.88 16.18 4.67
N ARG A 228 -2.20 16.29 4.75
CA ARG A 228 -3.11 15.60 3.82
C ARG A 228 -3.01 16.28 2.46
N ILE A 229 -2.54 15.55 1.45
CA ILE A 229 -2.36 16.05 0.09
C ILE A 229 -3.65 15.89 -0.71
N ARG A 230 -4.21 14.67 -0.72
CA ARG A 230 -5.45 14.34 -1.44
C ARG A 230 -6.27 13.29 -0.72
N GLN A 231 -7.56 13.27 -1.04
CA GLN A 231 -8.50 12.25 -0.61
C GLN A 231 -9.18 11.65 -1.85
N PHE A 232 -9.29 10.33 -1.87
CA PHE A 232 -9.97 9.56 -2.90
C PHE A 232 -11.18 8.88 -2.27
N PRO A 233 -12.37 9.46 -2.43
CA PRO A 233 -13.59 8.92 -1.85
C PRO A 233 -14.02 7.68 -2.63
N HIS A 234 -13.67 6.53 -2.10
CA HIS A 234 -14.10 5.22 -2.59
C HIS A 234 -14.52 4.40 -1.37
N PRO A 235 -15.83 4.20 -1.14
CA PRO A 235 -16.30 3.50 0.04
C PRO A 235 -15.74 2.07 0.16
N PHE A 236 -15.36 1.69 1.38
CA PHE A 236 -14.94 0.34 1.76
C PHE A 236 -13.73 -0.21 0.98
N VAL A 237 -12.79 0.67 0.59
CA VAL A 237 -11.54 0.22 -0.05
C VAL A 237 -10.82 -0.78 0.83
N SER A 238 -10.44 -1.90 0.22
CA SER A 238 -9.65 -2.95 0.87
C SER A 238 -8.28 -3.15 0.22
N LEU A 239 -8.09 -2.77 -1.05
CA LEU A 239 -6.80 -2.88 -1.74
C LEU A 239 -6.46 -1.59 -2.49
N VAL A 240 -5.18 -1.23 -2.50
CA VAL A 240 -4.64 -0.04 -3.17
C VAL A 240 -3.35 -0.39 -3.91
N GLU A 241 -3.12 0.25 -5.04
CA GLU A 241 -1.91 0.09 -5.84
C GLU A 241 -1.57 1.37 -6.58
N PHE A 242 -0.32 1.80 -6.47
CA PHE A 242 0.20 2.97 -7.15
C PHE A 242 0.83 2.60 -8.49
N SER A 243 0.76 3.52 -9.45
CA SER A 243 1.56 3.43 -10.66
C SER A 243 3.06 3.67 -10.36
N PRO A 244 4.00 3.07 -11.12
CA PRO A 244 5.46 3.15 -10.83
C PRO A 244 6.04 4.58 -10.77
N GLY A 245 5.47 5.52 -11.49
CA GLY A 245 5.84 6.93 -11.55
C GLY A 245 4.99 7.85 -10.66
N GLU A 246 4.11 7.29 -9.81
CA GLU A 246 3.27 8.01 -8.84
C GLU A 246 2.27 9.00 -9.45
N LYS A 247 1.81 8.77 -10.69
CA LYS A 247 0.77 9.60 -11.32
C LYS A 247 -0.65 9.10 -11.05
N TYR A 248 -0.82 7.81 -10.87
CA TYR A 248 -2.13 7.19 -10.78
C TYR A 248 -2.23 6.25 -9.56
N LEU A 249 -3.45 6.12 -9.05
CA LEU A 249 -3.78 5.23 -7.94
C LEU A 249 -4.95 4.33 -8.35
N THR A 250 -4.78 3.02 -8.26
CA THR A 250 -5.87 2.04 -8.37
C THR A 250 -6.37 1.70 -6.98
N THR A 251 -7.69 1.71 -6.82
CA THR A 251 -8.37 1.36 -5.57
C THR A 251 -9.42 0.29 -5.85
N TRP A 252 -9.57 -0.68 -4.94
CA TRP A 252 -10.56 -1.74 -5.05
C TRP A 252 -11.35 -1.93 -3.74
N SER A 253 -12.66 -2.11 -3.90
CA SER A 253 -13.62 -2.42 -2.85
C SER A 253 -14.33 -3.74 -3.15
N ASN A 254 -14.57 -4.53 -2.11
CA ASN A 254 -15.38 -5.74 -2.20
C ASN A 254 -16.88 -5.41 -2.38
N GLN A 255 -17.31 -4.23 -1.96
CA GLN A 255 -18.68 -3.77 -2.15
C GLN A 255 -18.76 -2.94 -3.43
N PRO A 256 -19.82 -3.12 -4.25
CA PRO A 256 -20.04 -2.26 -5.39
C PRO A 256 -20.29 -0.83 -4.92
N ILE A 257 -19.78 0.13 -5.69
CA ILE A 257 -19.96 1.56 -5.42
C ILE A 257 -21.46 1.89 -5.53
N THR A 258 -22.02 2.43 -4.46
CA THR A 258 -23.32 3.07 -4.45
C THR A 258 -23.12 4.58 -4.46
N VAL A 259 -23.79 5.27 -5.38
CA VAL A 259 -23.62 6.71 -5.57
C VAL A 259 -24.83 7.42 -4.98
N GLU A 260 -24.62 8.20 -3.92
CA GLU A 260 -25.63 9.11 -3.40
C GLU A 260 -25.56 10.44 -4.16
N GLU A 261 -26.62 10.80 -4.91
CA GLU A 261 -26.67 12.04 -5.69
C GLU A 261 -26.35 13.26 -4.79
N GLY A 262 -25.31 14.02 -5.14
CA GLY A 262 -24.88 15.23 -4.43
C GLY A 262 -23.79 15.03 -3.36
N LYS A 263 -23.33 13.79 -3.10
CA LYS A 263 -22.22 13.52 -2.16
C LYS A 263 -20.98 12.98 -2.88
N GLY A 264 -19.97 13.82 -3.02
CA GLY A 264 -18.64 13.43 -3.51
C GLY A 264 -18.46 13.50 -5.03
N PRO A 265 -17.28 13.11 -5.54
CA PRO A 265 -16.90 13.22 -6.95
C PRO A 265 -17.31 12.02 -7.80
N LEU A 266 -17.91 10.98 -7.21
CA LEU A 266 -18.40 9.81 -7.93
C LEU A 266 -19.74 10.14 -8.58
N THR A 267 -19.91 9.80 -9.85
CA THR A 267 -21.14 10.03 -10.61
C THR A 267 -21.90 8.73 -10.82
N ILE A 268 -23.13 8.80 -11.34
CA ILE A 268 -23.93 7.60 -11.66
C ILE A 268 -23.17 6.64 -12.59
N ASP A 269 -22.22 7.12 -13.40
CA ASP A 269 -21.38 6.28 -14.24
C ASP A 269 -20.52 5.30 -13.42
N GLU A 270 -20.21 5.60 -12.16
CA GLU A 270 -19.43 4.75 -11.25
C GLU A 270 -20.27 3.68 -10.54
N GLU A 271 -21.60 3.77 -10.59
CA GLU A 271 -22.49 2.90 -9.84
C GLU A 271 -22.32 1.43 -10.24
N GLY A 272 -22.30 0.54 -9.24
CA GLY A 272 -22.18 -0.91 -9.44
C GLY A 272 -20.75 -1.40 -9.77
N LYS A 273 -19.75 -0.51 -9.77
CA LYS A 273 -18.35 -0.86 -10.07
C LYS A 273 -17.54 -1.05 -8.78
N HIS A 274 -16.39 -1.70 -8.88
CA HIS A 274 -15.57 -2.11 -7.73
C HIS A 274 -14.16 -1.54 -7.74
N ILE A 275 -13.64 -1.20 -8.93
CA ILE A 275 -12.28 -0.69 -9.12
C ILE A 275 -12.37 0.72 -9.66
N VAL A 276 -11.59 1.65 -9.10
CA VAL A 276 -11.46 3.01 -9.62
C VAL A 276 -9.98 3.35 -9.79
N ILE A 277 -9.64 3.88 -10.96
CA ILE A 277 -8.33 4.46 -11.25
C ILE A 277 -8.44 5.97 -11.12
N TRP A 278 -7.59 6.55 -10.29
CA TRP A 278 -7.56 7.97 -9.95
C TRP A 278 -6.31 8.62 -10.52
N ASP A 279 -6.41 9.89 -10.90
CA ASP A 279 -5.26 10.76 -11.08
C ASP A 279 -4.86 11.37 -9.73
N ILE A 280 -3.60 11.18 -9.33
CA ILE A 280 -3.10 11.62 -8.02
C ILE A 280 -3.01 13.14 -7.96
N ALA A 281 -2.63 13.81 -9.05
CA ALA A 281 -2.46 15.27 -9.04
C ALA A 281 -3.80 16.00 -8.88
N THR A 282 -4.81 15.57 -9.65
CA THR A 282 -6.14 16.20 -9.66
C THR A 282 -7.11 15.62 -8.64
N GLY A 283 -6.90 14.39 -8.15
CA GLY A 283 -7.84 13.70 -7.27
C GLY A 283 -9.09 13.17 -7.99
N LYS A 284 -9.16 13.27 -9.32
CA LYS A 284 -10.35 12.91 -10.09
C LYS A 284 -10.35 11.44 -10.50
N PRO A 285 -11.52 10.76 -10.53
CA PRO A 285 -11.62 9.43 -11.09
C PRO A 285 -11.41 9.51 -12.61
N LEU A 286 -10.46 8.75 -13.14
CA LEU A 286 -10.22 8.65 -14.58
C LEU A 286 -11.17 7.65 -15.22
N ARG A 287 -11.32 6.48 -14.59
CA ARG A 287 -12.22 5.43 -15.03
C ARG A 287 -12.49 4.42 -13.92
N SER A 288 -13.70 3.90 -13.91
CA SER A 288 -14.19 2.90 -12.99
C SER A 288 -14.50 1.58 -13.72
N PHE A 289 -14.35 0.45 -13.03
CA PHE A 289 -14.52 -0.89 -13.61
C PHE A 289 -15.18 -1.89 -12.64
N VAL A 290 -15.96 -2.82 -13.21
CA VAL A 290 -16.49 -3.98 -12.48
C VAL A 290 -15.36 -4.96 -12.18
N ALA A 291 -15.33 -5.59 -11.01
CA ALA A 291 -14.39 -6.65 -10.69
C ALA A 291 -14.67 -7.92 -11.52
N HIS A 292 -13.64 -8.73 -11.78
CA HIS A 292 -13.83 -10.05 -12.37
C HIS A 292 -13.48 -11.07 -11.29
N ASP A 293 -14.43 -11.93 -10.97
CA ASP A 293 -14.20 -13.05 -10.05
C ASP A 293 -13.33 -14.10 -10.74
N LEU A 294 -12.33 -14.65 -10.02
CA LEU A 294 -11.62 -15.83 -10.52
C LEU A 294 -12.58 -17.02 -10.50
N THR A 295 -12.66 -17.74 -11.62
CA THR A 295 -13.36 -19.03 -11.67
C THR A 295 -12.68 -20.01 -10.71
N PRO A 296 -13.43 -20.76 -9.89
CA PRO A 296 -12.86 -21.78 -9.02
C PRO A 296 -12.03 -22.80 -9.81
N PRO A 297 -10.96 -23.36 -9.22
CA PRO A 297 -10.20 -24.43 -9.86
C PRO A 297 -11.12 -25.62 -10.26
N PRO A 298 -10.81 -26.33 -11.35
CA PRO A 298 -11.56 -27.55 -11.70
C PRO A 298 -11.47 -28.57 -10.57
N GLY A 299 -12.62 -28.97 -10.00
CA GLY A 299 -12.70 -29.96 -8.91
C GLY A 299 -12.98 -29.38 -7.51
N ALA A 300 -13.21 -28.07 -7.37
CA ALA A 300 -13.71 -27.49 -6.13
C ALA A 300 -15.18 -27.90 -5.87
N ASP A 301 -15.48 -28.40 -4.67
CA ASP A 301 -16.83 -28.78 -4.26
C ASP A 301 -17.79 -27.58 -4.35
N ALA A 302 -18.84 -27.71 -5.17
CA ALA A 302 -19.85 -26.67 -5.37
C ALA A 302 -20.75 -26.43 -4.13
N SER A 303 -20.62 -27.26 -3.09
CA SER A 303 -21.36 -27.20 -1.83
C SER A 303 -20.59 -26.55 -0.68
N ALA A 304 -19.27 -26.37 -0.82
CA ALA A 304 -18.52 -25.53 0.10
C ALA A 304 -18.91 -24.08 -0.19
N ILE A 305 -19.35 -23.34 0.83
CA ILE A 305 -19.60 -21.88 0.81
C ILE A 305 -18.66 -21.25 -0.21
N PRO A 306 -19.14 -20.52 -1.24
CA PRO A 306 -18.28 -20.07 -2.34
C PRO A 306 -17.06 -19.42 -1.71
N PRO A 307 -15.85 -19.99 -1.87
CA PRO A 307 -14.66 -19.42 -1.27
C PRO A 307 -14.62 -17.99 -1.78
N LYS A 308 -14.73 -17.01 -0.86
CA LYS A 308 -14.81 -15.56 -1.15
C LYS A 308 -14.12 -15.30 -2.48
N ALA A 309 -14.88 -14.94 -3.52
CA ALA A 309 -14.39 -14.92 -4.89
C ALA A 309 -13.02 -14.26 -4.91
N LYS A 310 -11.97 -15.05 -5.18
CA LYS A 310 -10.60 -14.55 -5.13
C LYS A 310 -10.50 -13.57 -6.29
N VAL A 311 -10.28 -12.29 -5.99
CA VAL A 311 -10.02 -11.29 -7.02
C VAL A 311 -8.54 -11.38 -7.39
N GLN A 312 -8.25 -11.38 -8.68
CA GLN A 312 -6.87 -11.24 -9.14
C GLN A 312 -6.38 -9.82 -8.85
N TRP A 313 -5.43 -9.69 -7.94
CA TRP A 313 -4.77 -8.44 -7.60
C TRP A 313 -3.26 -8.57 -7.77
N PRO A 314 -2.55 -7.58 -8.33
CA PRO A 314 -3.01 -6.42 -9.09
C PRO A 314 -3.98 -6.73 -10.24
N ALA A 315 -5.12 -6.02 -10.30
CA ALA A 315 -6.07 -6.15 -11.41
C ALA A 315 -5.60 -5.38 -12.66
N PHE A 316 -4.88 -4.28 -12.43
CA PHE A 316 -4.33 -3.40 -13.45
C PHE A 316 -2.82 -3.36 -13.29
N LYS A 317 -2.08 -3.85 -14.28
CA LYS A 317 -0.62 -3.79 -14.27
C LYS A 317 -0.15 -2.65 -15.17
N TRP A 318 0.77 -1.87 -14.67
CA TRP A 318 1.27 -0.65 -15.31
C TRP A 318 2.54 -0.93 -16.11
N SER A 319 2.65 -0.27 -17.26
CA SER A 319 3.94 -0.15 -17.95
C SER A 319 4.91 0.73 -17.16
N ALA A 320 6.21 0.49 -17.30
CA ALA A 320 7.25 1.20 -16.55
C ALA A 320 7.26 2.72 -16.74
N ASP A 321 6.79 3.23 -17.88
CA ASP A 321 6.70 4.66 -18.19
C ASP A 321 5.29 5.24 -18.02
N GLU A 322 4.34 4.43 -17.52
CA GLU A 322 2.95 4.82 -17.25
C GLU A 322 2.20 5.36 -18.48
N LYS A 323 2.60 4.98 -19.69
CA LYS A 323 1.83 5.31 -20.91
C LYS A 323 0.68 4.35 -21.14
N TYR A 324 0.84 3.12 -20.66
CA TYR A 324 -0.16 2.06 -20.78
C TYR A 324 -0.44 1.40 -19.45
N VAL A 325 -1.70 1.00 -19.28
CA VAL A 325 -2.13 0.10 -18.21
C VAL A 325 -2.93 -1.03 -18.84
N ALA A 326 -2.69 -2.26 -18.39
CA ALA A 326 -3.36 -3.44 -18.92
C ALA A 326 -4.15 -4.17 -17.85
N ARG A 327 -5.29 -4.71 -18.27
CA ARG A 327 -6.16 -5.57 -17.47
C ARG A 327 -6.47 -6.83 -18.25
N MET A 328 -6.33 -7.97 -17.58
CA MET A 328 -6.71 -9.27 -18.14
C MET A 328 -8.17 -9.58 -17.80
N LYS A 329 -8.91 -10.09 -18.79
CA LYS A 329 -10.13 -10.86 -18.56
C LYS A 329 -9.74 -12.34 -18.57
N PRO A 330 -9.85 -13.05 -17.43
CA PRO A 330 -9.34 -14.41 -17.31
C PRO A 330 -9.79 -15.32 -18.46
N HIS A 331 -8.84 -16.05 -19.04
CA HIS A 331 -9.05 -17.03 -20.13
C HIS A 331 -9.57 -16.49 -21.47
N GLU A 332 -9.72 -15.17 -21.67
CA GLU A 332 -10.36 -14.65 -22.88
C GLU A 332 -9.55 -13.57 -23.62
N SER A 333 -9.18 -12.49 -22.92
CA SER A 333 -8.56 -11.34 -23.59
C SER A 333 -7.76 -10.45 -22.65
N LEU A 334 -6.88 -9.66 -23.25
CA LEU A 334 -6.09 -8.62 -22.60
C LEU A 334 -6.53 -7.25 -23.12
N SER A 335 -7.00 -6.40 -22.22
CA SER A 335 -7.39 -5.02 -22.53
C SER A 335 -6.27 -4.07 -22.12
N ILE A 336 -5.75 -3.30 -23.08
CA ILE A 336 -4.70 -2.29 -22.86
C ILE A 336 -5.32 -0.91 -23.02
N TYR A 337 -5.09 -0.02 -22.06
CA TYR A 337 -5.57 1.35 -22.06
C TYR A 337 -4.39 2.33 -22.16
N GLU A 338 -4.56 3.36 -22.98
CA GLU A 338 -3.61 4.47 -23.14
C GLU A 338 -3.92 5.58 -22.13
N LEU A 339 -2.89 5.99 -21.40
CA LEU A 339 -2.95 7.05 -20.40
C LEU A 339 -2.49 8.39 -21.01
N PRO A 340 -3.07 9.54 -20.60
CA PRO A 340 -3.99 9.71 -19.47
C PRO A 340 -5.47 9.50 -19.83
N ARG A 341 -5.82 9.37 -21.11
CA ARG A 341 -7.24 9.39 -21.55
C ARG A 341 -8.02 8.12 -21.21
N MET A 342 -7.35 7.04 -20.79
CA MET A 342 -7.94 5.73 -20.49
C MET A 342 -8.75 5.13 -21.64
N ASN A 343 -8.40 5.48 -22.87
CA ASN A 343 -8.96 4.88 -24.07
C ASN A 343 -8.32 3.52 -24.34
N MET A 344 -9.10 2.55 -24.80
CA MET A 344 -8.55 1.24 -25.15
C MET A 344 -7.70 1.36 -26.42
N LEU A 345 -6.53 0.73 -26.43
CA LEU A 345 -5.57 0.74 -27.54
C LEU A 345 -6.20 0.13 -28.81
N ASP A 346 -6.34 0.93 -29.86
CA ASP A 346 -7.10 0.63 -31.10
C ASP A 346 -8.59 0.31 -30.87
N LYS A 347 -9.17 0.76 -29.76
CA LYS A 347 -10.59 0.56 -29.38
C LYS A 347 -11.02 -0.92 -29.29
N ALA A 348 -10.07 -1.86 -29.21
CA ALA A 348 -10.36 -3.30 -29.14
C ALA A 348 -9.43 -4.02 -28.17
N SER A 349 -9.96 -5.01 -27.46
CA SER A 349 -9.16 -5.90 -26.63
C SER A 349 -8.39 -6.89 -27.50
N ILE A 350 -7.20 -7.27 -27.04
CA ILE A 350 -6.38 -8.28 -27.70
C ILE A 350 -6.93 -9.63 -27.27
N LYS A 351 -7.55 -10.37 -28.19
CA LYS A 351 -8.07 -11.71 -27.92
C LYS A 351 -6.91 -12.68 -27.74
N ILE A 352 -6.80 -13.25 -26.55
CA ILE A 352 -5.76 -14.22 -26.17
C ILE A 352 -6.47 -15.33 -25.41
N GLU A 353 -6.87 -16.36 -26.15
CA GLU A 353 -7.63 -17.48 -25.60
C GLU A 353 -6.81 -18.23 -24.54
N GLY A 354 -7.43 -18.44 -23.38
CA GLY A 354 -6.81 -19.13 -22.25
C GLY A 354 -5.66 -18.38 -21.59
N ILE A 355 -5.56 -17.06 -21.72
CA ILE A 355 -4.56 -16.29 -20.95
C ILE A 355 -4.71 -16.54 -19.45
N MET A 356 -3.60 -16.92 -18.81
CA MET A 356 -3.54 -17.23 -17.37
C MET A 356 -2.89 -16.10 -16.58
N GLU A 357 -1.79 -15.57 -17.08
CA GLU A 357 -1.01 -14.53 -16.43
C GLU A 357 -0.27 -13.69 -17.46
N PHE A 358 -0.06 -12.42 -17.13
CA PHE A 358 0.76 -11.50 -17.91
C PHE A 358 1.55 -10.58 -16.98
N GLU A 359 2.70 -10.11 -17.46
CA GLU A 359 3.56 -9.16 -16.76
C GLU A 359 4.18 -8.14 -17.73
N TRP A 360 4.20 -6.88 -17.32
CA TRP A 360 4.94 -5.83 -18.02
C TRP A 360 6.42 -5.91 -17.69
N ALA A 361 7.26 -5.48 -18.63
CA ALA A 361 8.66 -5.21 -18.33
C ALA A 361 8.74 -4.09 -17.27
N PRO A 362 9.49 -4.30 -16.16
CA PRO A 362 9.59 -3.35 -15.06
C PRO A 362 10.41 -2.09 -15.41
N ALA A 363 11.14 -2.13 -16.52
CA ALA A 363 11.90 -1.00 -17.05
C ALA A 363 11.75 -0.93 -18.57
N ILE A 364 11.87 0.27 -19.13
CA ILE A 364 11.94 0.46 -20.58
C ILE A 364 13.30 -0.04 -21.06
N THR A 365 13.27 -1.07 -21.90
CA THR A 365 14.47 -1.69 -22.49
C THR A 365 14.40 -1.56 -24.00
N GLN A 366 15.53 -1.19 -24.60
CA GLN A 366 15.64 -1.07 -26.05
C GLN A 366 16.32 -2.32 -26.60
N ARG A 367 15.61 -3.07 -27.45
CA ARG A 367 16.17 -4.23 -28.13
C ARG A 367 17.13 -3.81 -29.23
N GLU A 368 18.16 -4.63 -29.46
CA GLU A 368 19.12 -4.38 -30.52
C GLU A 368 18.43 -4.30 -31.90
N GLY A 369 18.64 -3.19 -32.61
CA GLY A 369 18.06 -2.95 -33.94
C GLY A 369 16.70 -2.24 -33.95
N VAL A 370 16.05 -2.05 -32.79
CA VAL A 370 14.78 -1.32 -32.69
C VAL A 370 15.04 0.13 -32.30
N LYS A 371 14.70 1.08 -33.18
CA LYS A 371 14.86 2.52 -32.93
C LYS A 371 13.58 3.20 -32.45
N THR A 372 12.45 2.54 -32.61
CA THR A 372 11.14 3.03 -32.19
C THR A 372 10.89 2.70 -30.71
N TYR A 373 10.03 3.50 -30.08
CA TYR A 373 9.56 3.21 -28.73
C TYR A 373 8.85 1.85 -28.69
N GLU A 374 9.16 1.05 -27.67
CA GLU A 374 8.44 -0.17 -27.35
C GLU A 374 8.36 -0.37 -25.83
N SER A 375 7.21 -0.84 -25.38
CA SER A 375 7.01 -1.40 -24.05
C SER A 375 6.71 -2.89 -24.20
N LEU A 376 7.43 -3.71 -23.46
CA LEU A 376 7.35 -5.17 -23.60
C LEU A 376 6.39 -5.76 -22.57
N LEU A 377 5.56 -6.69 -23.02
CA LEU A 377 4.61 -7.42 -22.19
C LEU A 377 4.76 -8.91 -22.48
N THR A 378 4.89 -9.72 -21.43
CA THR A 378 4.92 -11.18 -21.55
C THR A 378 3.62 -11.76 -21.01
N PHE A 379 3.09 -12.77 -21.70
CA PHE A 379 1.94 -13.53 -21.22
C PHE A 379 2.13 -15.02 -21.54
N TRP A 380 1.35 -15.87 -20.87
CA TRP A 380 1.32 -17.29 -21.17
C TRP A 380 -0.10 -17.86 -21.26
N THR A 381 -0.24 -18.90 -22.07
CA THR A 381 -1.47 -19.68 -22.26
C THR A 381 -1.16 -21.17 -22.05
N PRO A 382 -2.06 -21.94 -21.41
CA PRO A 382 -1.89 -23.36 -21.18
C PRO A 382 -2.15 -24.14 -22.47
N GLU A 383 -2.04 -25.46 -22.40
CA GLU A 383 -2.43 -26.36 -23.49
C GLU A 383 -3.95 -26.35 -23.66
N ILE A 384 -4.42 -26.07 -24.87
CA ILE A 384 -5.84 -25.98 -25.21
C ILE A 384 -6.10 -26.82 -26.45
N GLY A 385 -6.77 -27.95 -26.28
CA GLY A 385 -7.02 -28.90 -27.37
C GLY A 385 -5.71 -29.41 -27.98
N SER A 386 -5.47 -29.10 -29.26
CA SER A 386 -4.24 -29.44 -29.98
C SER A 386 -3.16 -28.35 -29.89
N ASN A 387 -3.47 -27.17 -29.35
CA ASN A 387 -2.51 -26.08 -29.23
C ASN A 387 -1.61 -26.29 -28.01
N PRO A 388 -0.27 -26.28 -28.18
CA PRO A 388 0.65 -26.40 -27.06
C PRO A 388 0.57 -25.18 -26.14
N ALA A 389 1.05 -25.34 -24.89
CA ALA A 389 1.24 -24.19 -24.01
C ALA A 389 2.21 -23.21 -24.67
N LYS A 390 1.92 -21.93 -24.56
CA LYS A 390 2.66 -20.89 -25.27
C LYS A 390 3.01 -19.76 -24.32
N VAL A 391 4.28 -19.38 -24.33
CA VAL A 391 4.75 -18.13 -23.72
C VAL A 391 5.11 -17.17 -24.84
N ALA A 392 4.59 -15.96 -24.78
CA ALA A 392 4.79 -14.96 -25.82
C ALA A 392 5.21 -13.62 -25.22
N LEU A 393 6.22 -13.02 -25.85
CA LEU A 393 6.69 -11.67 -25.62
C LEU A 393 6.11 -10.77 -26.72
N MET A 394 5.31 -9.79 -26.33
CA MET A 394 4.63 -8.84 -27.20
C MET A 394 5.22 -7.43 -27.02
N SER A 395 5.33 -6.69 -28.13
CA SER A 395 5.72 -5.28 -28.15
C SER A 395 4.48 -4.39 -28.26
N ILE A 396 4.39 -3.35 -27.44
CA ILE A 396 3.33 -2.34 -27.43
C ILE A 396 3.96 -0.98 -27.76
N PRO A 397 3.39 -0.19 -28.70
CA PRO A 397 2.03 -0.28 -29.25
C PRO A 397 1.86 -1.15 -30.50
N SER A 398 2.91 -1.71 -31.10
CA SER A 398 2.81 -2.42 -32.38
C SER A 398 1.97 -3.71 -32.34
N LYS A 399 1.75 -4.27 -31.15
CA LYS A 399 1.10 -5.57 -30.90
C LYS A 399 1.82 -6.74 -31.59
N GLU A 400 3.06 -6.54 -32.02
CA GLU A 400 3.87 -7.57 -32.66
C GLU A 400 4.38 -8.56 -31.61
N ILE A 401 4.26 -9.85 -31.91
CA ILE A 401 4.85 -10.90 -31.09
C ILE A 401 6.34 -11.00 -31.42
N VAL A 402 7.17 -10.44 -30.55
CA VAL A 402 8.64 -10.43 -30.67
C VAL A 402 9.21 -11.84 -30.61
N ARG A 403 8.73 -12.63 -29.65
CA ARG A 403 9.20 -14.01 -29.44
C ARG A 403 8.08 -14.87 -28.91
N THR A 404 8.04 -16.11 -29.37
CA THR A 404 7.13 -17.15 -28.88
C THR A 404 7.92 -18.39 -28.55
N ARG A 405 7.53 -19.06 -27.48
CA ARG A 405 8.07 -20.33 -27.04
C ARG A 405 6.93 -21.29 -26.74
N ASN A 406 6.96 -22.44 -27.42
CA ASN A 406 5.97 -23.50 -27.25
C ASN A 406 6.50 -24.54 -26.25
N LEU A 407 5.63 -24.99 -25.37
CA LEU A 407 5.90 -25.88 -24.25
C LEU A 407 4.89 -27.02 -24.25
N PHE A 408 5.30 -28.15 -23.67
CA PHE A 408 4.51 -29.37 -23.60
C PHE A 408 4.53 -29.97 -22.19
N ASN A 409 3.43 -30.62 -21.81
CA ASN A 409 3.14 -31.15 -20.48
C ASN A 409 3.25 -30.10 -19.38
N VAL A 410 2.75 -28.88 -19.63
CA VAL A 410 2.81 -27.76 -18.67
C VAL A 410 1.65 -27.84 -17.68
N THR A 411 1.95 -27.74 -16.39
CA THR A 411 0.96 -27.61 -15.32
C THR A 411 0.73 -26.15 -14.95
N ASP A 412 1.82 -25.41 -14.71
CA ASP A 412 1.77 -23.98 -14.36
C ASP A 412 3.03 -23.27 -14.90
N ALA A 413 2.92 -21.96 -15.12
CA ALA A 413 4.06 -21.13 -15.49
C ALA A 413 4.03 -19.80 -14.75
N LYS A 414 5.18 -19.38 -14.21
CA LYS A 414 5.38 -18.08 -13.55
C LYS A 414 6.39 -17.23 -14.28
N LEU A 415 6.07 -15.94 -14.41
CA LEU A 415 6.84 -14.96 -15.16
C LEU A 415 7.65 -14.09 -14.19
N HIS A 416 8.98 -14.17 -14.27
CA HIS A 416 9.88 -13.41 -13.40
C HIS A 416 10.77 -12.48 -14.23
N TRP A 417 10.46 -11.19 -14.21
CA TRP A 417 11.27 -10.15 -14.85
C TRP A 417 12.46 -9.73 -13.99
N GLN A 418 13.61 -9.52 -14.62
CA GLN A 418 14.73 -8.83 -14.01
C GLN A 418 14.44 -7.32 -13.96
N SER A 419 14.82 -6.64 -12.88
CA SER A 419 14.48 -5.23 -12.59
C SER A 419 14.80 -4.20 -13.68
N GLU A 420 15.83 -4.40 -14.51
CA GLU A 420 16.20 -3.55 -15.66
C GLU A 420 15.66 -4.10 -17.00
N ALA A 421 14.77 -5.09 -16.95
CA ALA A 421 14.19 -5.79 -18.09
C ALA A 421 15.25 -6.35 -19.07
N LYS A 422 16.42 -6.76 -18.56
CA LYS A 422 17.45 -7.46 -19.34
C LYS A 422 17.05 -8.89 -19.67
N PHE A 423 16.42 -9.56 -18.71
CA PHE A 423 16.04 -10.96 -18.76
C PHE A 423 14.61 -11.13 -18.26
N ILE A 424 13.94 -12.15 -18.78
CA ILE A 424 12.75 -12.72 -18.17
C ILE A 424 12.96 -14.23 -18.04
N CYS A 425 12.76 -14.74 -16.83
CA CYS A 425 12.71 -16.17 -16.55
C CYS A 425 11.26 -16.61 -16.54
N VAL A 426 10.95 -17.65 -17.30
CA VAL A 426 9.70 -18.38 -17.21
C VAL A 426 9.97 -19.65 -16.42
N LYS A 427 9.46 -19.69 -15.18
CA LYS A 427 9.47 -20.89 -14.36
C LYS A 427 8.31 -21.78 -14.82
N VAL A 428 8.61 -22.90 -15.46
CA VAL A 428 7.61 -23.81 -16.03
C VAL A 428 7.59 -25.10 -15.22
N ASP A 429 6.47 -25.38 -14.56
CA ASP A 429 6.25 -26.64 -13.88
C ASP A 429 5.66 -27.65 -14.86
N ARG A 430 6.45 -28.68 -15.20
CA ARG A 430 6.08 -29.75 -16.11
C ARG A 430 5.66 -30.98 -15.33
N HIS A 431 4.61 -31.65 -15.79
CA HIS A 431 4.25 -32.96 -15.29
C HIS A 431 4.82 -34.07 -16.17
N SER A 432 5.13 -35.22 -15.56
CA SER A 432 5.44 -36.42 -16.33
C SER A 432 4.23 -36.90 -17.13
N LYS A 433 4.44 -37.71 -18.19
CA LYS A 433 3.33 -38.27 -19.00
C LYS A 433 2.29 -39.02 -18.16
N SER A 434 2.69 -39.58 -17.02
CA SER A 434 1.81 -40.27 -16.07
C SER A 434 1.11 -39.33 -15.08
N LYS A 435 1.42 -38.02 -15.09
CA LYS A 435 0.95 -36.97 -14.17
C LYS A 435 1.26 -37.22 -12.69
N LYS A 436 2.25 -38.08 -12.39
CA LYS A 436 2.60 -38.46 -11.02
C LYS A 436 3.72 -37.63 -10.40
N SER A 437 4.59 -37.08 -11.23
CA SER A 437 5.75 -36.29 -10.80
C SER A 437 5.78 -34.95 -11.50
N LEU A 438 6.31 -33.95 -10.80
CA LEU A 438 6.49 -32.59 -11.28
C LEU A 438 7.99 -32.30 -11.38
N ALA A 439 8.42 -31.69 -12.47
CA ALA A 439 9.77 -31.19 -12.67
C ALA A 439 9.69 -29.75 -13.16
N THR A 440 10.57 -28.88 -12.67
CA THR A 440 10.57 -27.47 -13.07
C THR A 440 11.68 -27.19 -14.07
N ASN A 441 11.34 -26.55 -15.19
CA ASN A 441 12.29 -26.03 -16.16
C ASN A 441 12.29 -24.50 -16.07
N LEU A 442 13.48 -23.89 -16.12
CA LEU A 442 13.61 -22.43 -16.23
C LEU A 442 13.97 -22.05 -17.66
N GLU A 443 13.14 -21.25 -18.30
CA GLU A 443 13.40 -20.72 -19.63
C GLU A 443 13.71 -19.22 -19.55
N ILE A 444 14.96 -18.85 -19.82
CA ILE A 444 15.47 -17.49 -19.68
C ILE A 444 15.57 -16.84 -21.06
N PHE A 445 14.82 -15.75 -21.26
CA PHE A 445 14.83 -14.97 -22.49
C PHE A 445 15.78 -13.78 -22.32
N ARG A 446 16.74 -13.65 -23.24
CA ARG A 446 17.73 -12.56 -23.25
C ARG A 446 17.22 -11.41 -24.10
N ILE A 447 16.58 -10.43 -23.48
CA ILE A 447 15.79 -9.41 -24.18
C ILE A 447 16.64 -8.47 -25.02
N LYS A 448 17.82 -8.09 -24.51
CA LYS A 448 18.70 -7.12 -25.19
C LYS A 448 19.43 -7.71 -26.41
N GLU A 449 19.56 -9.04 -26.47
CA GLU A 449 20.26 -9.73 -27.55
C GLU A 449 19.38 -9.87 -28.79
N LYS A 450 19.99 -9.75 -29.97
CA LYS A 450 19.29 -9.87 -31.25
C LYS A 450 18.53 -11.20 -31.36
N GLY A 451 17.23 -11.10 -31.65
CA GLY A 451 16.35 -12.26 -31.82
C GLY A 451 15.83 -12.88 -30.52
N VAL A 452 16.17 -12.30 -29.36
CA VAL A 452 15.74 -12.74 -28.02
C VAL A 452 15.99 -14.25 -27.84
N PRO A 453 17.27 -14.68 -27.77
CA PRO A 453 17.61 -16.08 -27.56
C PRO A 453 17.04 -16.57 -26.22
N VAL A 454 16.62 -17.84 -26.22
CA VAL A 454 16.04 -18.52 -25.06
C VAL A 454 17.02 -19.58 -24.60
N GLU A 455 17.49 -19.44 -23.38
CA GLU A 455 18.34 -20.41 -22.70
C GLU A 455 17.47 -21.26 -21.77
N VAL A 456 17.69 -22.58 -21.77
CA VAL A 456 16.95 -23.51 -20.90
C VAL A 456 17.90 -24.05 -19.85
N VAL A 457 17.56 -23.82 -18.59
CA VAL A 457 18.27 -24.42 -17.45
C VAL A 457 17.52 -25.69 -17.06
N ASP A 458 18.07 -26.85 -17.47
CA ASP A 458 17.44 -28.17 -17.34
C ASP A 458 18.06 -29.03 -16.22
N SER A 459 18.93 -28.45 -15.38
CA SER A 459 19.64 -29.17 -14.32
C SER A 459 18.84 -29.34 -13.03
N LEU A 460 17.53 -29.08 -13.03
CA LEU A 460 16.69 -29.07 -11.84
C LEU A 460 15.92 -30.39 -11.71
N LYS A 461 16.24 -31.16 -10.68
CA LYS A 461 15.55 -32.43 -10.37
C LYS A 461 14.29 -32.21 -9.55
N ASP A 462 14.28 -31.17 -8.74
CA ASP A 462 13.24 -30.86 -7.76
C ASP A 462 12.37 -29.69 -8.22
N THR A 463 11.19 -29.56 -7.62
CA THR A 463 10.27 -28.46 -7.92
C THR A 463 10.79 -27.14 -7.35
N VAL A 464 10.75 -26.07 -8.15
CA VAL A 464 11.12 -24.72 -7.68
C VAL A 464 9.93 -24.09 -7.00
N ILE A 465 10.06 -23.77 -5.71
CA ILE A 465 8.99 -23.10 -4.95
C ILE A 465 9.12 -21.58 -4.98
N ASN A 466 10.35 -21.06 -5.06
CA ASN A 466 10.61 -19.62 -5.10
C ASN A 466 11.79 -19.31 -6.05
N PHE A 467 11.69 -18.18 -6.74
CA PHE A 467 12.67 -17.70 -7.71
C PHE A 467 12.80 -16.18 -7.55
N ALA A 468 14.03 -15.68 -7.46
CA ALA A 468 14.28 -14.24 -7.43
C ALA A 468 15.54 -13.84 -8.19
N TRP A 469 15.38 -12.88 -9.11
CA TRP A 469 16.48 -12.19 -9.78
C TRP A 469 17.19 -11.22 -8.84
N GLU A 470 18.49 -11.09 -9.01
CA GLU A 470 19.26 -10.00 -8.43
C GLU A 470 18.82 -8.64 -9.01
N PRO A 471 18.47 -7.66 -8.17
CA PRO A 471 18.21 -6.29 -8.61
C PRO A 471 19.44 -5.70 -9.30
N LYS A 472 19.25 -5.15 -10.52
CA LYS A 472 20.30 -4.56 -11.38
C LYS A 472 21.46 -5.49 -11.73
N GLY A 473 21.38 -6.77 -11.36
CA GLY A 473 22.37 -7.79 -11.65
C GLY A 473 21.89 -8.81 -12.67
N ASP A 474 22.77 -9.78 -12.91
CA ASP A 474 22.59 -10.86 -13.87
C ASP A 474 22.64 -12.23 -13.15
N ARG A 475 22.43 -12.28 -11.83
CA ARG A 475 22.40 -13.52 -11.03
C ARG A 475 20.99 -13.79 -10.52
N PHE A 476 20.72 -15.04 -10.13
CA PHE A 476 19.45 -15.38 -9.49
C PHE A 476 19.62 -16.52 -8.49
N VAL A 477 18.67 -16.59 -7.57
CA VAL A 477 18.58 -17.65 -6.58
C VAL A 477 17.24 -18.35 -6.74
N ILE A 478 17.26 -19.66 -6.52
CA ILE A 478 16.05 -20.47 -6.46
C ILE A 478 16.02 -21.24 -5.14
N ILE A 479 14.81 -21.50 -4.66
CA ILE A 479 14.55 -22.45 -3.60
C ILE A 479 13.80 -23.62 -4.23
N THR A 480 14.35 -24.83 -4.06
CA THR A 480 13.71 -26.07 -4.48
C THR A 480 13.16 -26.83 -3.28
N ALA A 481 12.07 -27.56 -3.50
CA ALA A 481 11.52 -28.49 -2.54
C ALA A 481 11.43 -29.88 -3.18
N GLY A 482 11.88 -30.88 -2.43
CA GLY A 482 11.71 -32.29 -2.81
C GLY A 482 10.25 -32.71 -2.78
N GLU A 483 9.95 -33.87 -3.37
CA GLU A 483 8.59 -34.42 -3.37
C GLU A 483 8.11 -34.68 -1.93
N ALA A 484 6.93 -34.16 -1.59
CA ALA A 484 6.30 -34.45 -0.31
C ALA A 484 5.86 -35.93 -0.27
N VAL A 485 6.28 -36.66 0.76
CA VAL A 485 5.87 -38.06 0.95
C VAL A 485 4.38 -38.09 1.29
N ALA A 486 3.57 -38.72 0.43
CA ALA A 486 2.13 -38.83 0.62
C ALA A 486 1.80 -39.44 1.99
N GLY A 487 1.05 -38.70 2.82
CA GLY A 487 0.66 -39.10 4.18
C GLY A 487 1.57 -38.59 5.31
N SER A 488 2.65 -37.87 5.01
CA SER A 488 3.46 -37.17 6.01
C SER A 488 2.94 -35.75 6.29
N ASN A 489 2.85 -35.37 7.57
CA ASN A 489 2.57 -34.00 7.99
C ASN A 489 3.84 -33.11 8.08
N THR A 490 5.02 -33.64 7.78
CA THR A 490 6.27 -32.86 7.77
C THR A 490 6.51 -32.28 6.37
N PHE A 491 6.69 -30.96 6.27
CA PHE A 491 7.10 -30.33 5.03
C PHE A 491 8.45 -30.87 4.56
N PRO A 492 8.62 -31.09 3.23
CA PRO A 492 9.91 -31.52 2.69
C PRO A 492 10.97 -30.44 2.96
N LYS A 493 12.18 -30.90 3.28
CA LYS A 493 13.34 -30.01 3.39
C LYS A 493 13.57 -29.30 2.06
N THR A 494 13.90 -28.02 2.13
CA THR A 494 14.21 -27.20 0.96
C THR A 494 15.71 -27.14 0.72
N ALA A 495 16.09 -26.81 -0.51
CA ALA A 495 17.45 -26.54 -0.90
C ALA A 495 17.52 -25.18 -1.60
N VAL A 496 18.57 -24.42 -1.30
CA VAL A 496 18.81 -23.10 -1.88
C VAL A 496 19.91 -23.24 -2.93
N ALA A 497 19.61 -22.94 -4.18
CA ALA A 497 20.58 -23.01 -5.27
C ALA A 497 20.84 -21.62 -5.89
N PHE A 498 22.13 -21.31 -6.03
CA PHE A 498 22.63 -20.05 -6.58
C PHE A 498 23.06 -20.25 -8.02
N PHE A 499 22.64 -19.34 -8.90
CA PHE A 499 22.98 -19.36 -10.32
C PHE A 499 23.66 -18.06 -10.73
N ALA A 500 24.73 -18.20 -11.51
CA ALA A 500 25.49 -17.08 -12.02
C ALA A 500 25.91 -17.33 -13.48
N PRO A 501 26.07 -16.28 -14.29
CA PRO A 501 26.55 -16.42 -15.65
C PRO A 501 28.05 -16.75 -15.65
N GLU A 502 28.49 -17.49 -16.66
CA GLU A 502 29.90 -17.70 -16.94
C GLU A 502 30.60 -16.37 -17.28
N LYS A 503 31.84 -16.21 -16.81
CA LYS A 503 32.69 -15.07 -17.18
C LYS A 503 33.13 -15.22 -18.63
N ILE A 504 32.66 -14.32 -19.49
CA ILE A 504 33.11 -14.23 -20.88
C ILE A 504 34.15 -13.11 -21.05
N LYS A 505 35.11 -13.30 -21.97
CA LYS A 505 36.05 -12.24 -22.36
C LYS A 505 35.37 -11.30 -23.37
N GLY A 506 34.66 -10.29 -22.88
CA GLY A 506 34.01 -9.29 -23.74
C GLY A 506 32.76 -8.67 -23.10
N ALA A 507 32.03 -7.87 -23.87
CA ALA A 507 30.75 -7.32 -23.45
C ALA A 507 29.62 -8.34 -23.73
N GLY A 508 28.97 -8.83 -22.68
CA GLY A 508 27.83 -9.74 -22.76
C GLY A 508 27.68 -10.60 -21.51
N THR A 509 26.58 -11.34 -21.42
CA THR A 509 26.29 -12.25 -20.30
C THR A 509 26.55 -13.69 -20.77
N GLY A 510 27.42 -14.44 -20.07
CA GLY A 510 27.68 -15.86 -20.39
C GLY A 510 26.48 -16.76 -20.10
N ALA A 511 26.61 -18.07 -20.36
CA ALA A 511 25.55 -19.03 -20.04
C ALA A 511 25.32 -19.10 -18.52
N PHE A 512 24.06 -19.26 -18.10
CA PHE A 512 23.71 -19.40 -16.70
C PHE A 512 24.09 -20.80 -16.21
N LYS A 513 24.94 -20.85 -15.20
CA LYS A 513 25.38 -22.10 -14.58
C LYS A 513 25.06 -22.10 -13.10
N HIS A 514 24.89 -23.31 -12.59
CA HIS A 514 24.79 -23.56 -11.17
C HIS A 514 26.12 -23.23 -10.49
N ALA A 515 26.07 -22.41 -9.44
CA ALA A 515 27.23 -22.02 -8.65
C ALA A 515 27.37 -22.89 -7.40
N ARG A 516 26.36 -22.88 -6.52
CA ARG A 516 26.37 -23.62 -5.25
C ARG A 516 24.96 -23.98 -4.81
N THR A 517 24.81 -25.10 -4.10
CA THR A 517 23.56 -25.48 -3.42
C THR A 517 23.82 -25.63 -1.92
N PHE A 518 22.87 -25.16 -1.11
CA PHE A 518 22.81 -25.42 0.32
C PHE A 518 21.55 -26.26 0.60
N ASP A 519 21.75 -27.54 0.88
CA ASP A 519 20.70 -28.52 1.11
C ASP A 519 20.20 -28.53 2.57
N LYS A 520 19.08 -29.23 2.80
CA LYS A 520 18.50 -29.52 4.13
C LYS A 520 18.08 -28.28 4.94
N LYS A 521 17.70 -27.21 4.25
CA LYS A 521 17.15 -25.99 4.82
C LYS A 521 15.61 -26.09 4.96
N ASN A 522 15.01 -25.07 5.57
CA ASN A 522 13.55 -24.89 5.65
C ASN A 522 13.09 -23.60 4.94
N SER A 523 14.01 -22.90 4.30
CA SER A 523 13.80 -21.58 3.72
C SER A 523 12.73 -21.59 2.64
N ASN A 524 11.93 -20.53 2.59
CA ASN A 524 10.83 -20.35 1.64
C ASN A 524 10.81 -18.96 1.00
N GLY A 525 11.54 -17.98 1.54
CA GLY A 525 11.64 -16.61 1.03
C GLY A 525 13.05 -16.25 0.58
N ILE A 526 13.15 -15.50 -0.54
CA ILE A 526 14.40 -14.92 -1.06
C ILE A 526 14.24 -13.41 -1.09
N TYR A 527 15.11 -12.69 -0.37
CA TYR A 527 15.06 -11.24 -0.25
C TYR A 527 16.41 -10.66 -0.66
N TRP A 528 16.46 -10.06 -1.84
CA TRP A 528 17.68 -9.43 -2.36
C TRP A 528 17.85 -8.01 -1.84
N SER A 529 19.10 -7.61 -1.59
CA SER A 529 19.44 -6.21 -1.43
C SER A 529 19.08 -5.42 -2.70
N PRO A 530 18.45 -4.24 -2.59
CA PRO A 530 18.10 -3.40 -3.76
C PRO A 530 19.31 -2.95 -4.60
N LYS A 531 20.54 -3.11 -4.08
CA LYS A 531 21.79 -2.84 -4.79
C LYS A 531 22.42 -4.08 -5.43
N GLY A 532 21.84 -5.27 -5.22
CA GLY A 532 22.42 -6.55 -5.59
C GLY A 532 23.50 -7.01 -4.59
N ARG A 533 24.34 -7.95 -5.01
CA ARG A 533 25.43 -8.61 -4.24
C ARG A 533 24.98 -9.43 -3.02
N PHE A 534 24.21 -8.85 -2.11
CA PHE A 534 23.77 -9.50 -0.88
C PHE A 534 22.34 -10.02 -1.01
N VAL A 535 22.09 -11.20 -0.42
CA VAL A 535 20.76 -11.81 -0.37
C VAL A 535 20.52 -12.42 1.01
N ALA A 536 19.34 -12.14 1.56
CA ALA A 536 18.84 -12.77 2.77
C ALA A 536 17.83 -13.86 2.38
N ILE A 537 18.03 -15.07 2.87
CA ILE A 537 17.15 -16.21 2.62
C ILE A 537 16.56 -16.61 3.95
N ALA A 538 15.23 -16.61 4.01
CA ALA A 538 14.51 -16.71 5.27
C ALA A 538 13.44 -17.80 5.23
N THR A 539 13.13 -18.33 6.41
CA THR A 539 11.94 -19.13 6.66
C THR A 539 10.88 -18.23 7.30
N VAL A 540 9.98 -17.70 6.48
CA VAL A 540 8.92 -16.78 6.93
C VAL A 540 7.60 -17.49 7.12
N SER A 541 6.76 -16.99 8.03
CA SER A 541 5.40 -17.49 8.30
C SER A 541 5.33 -18.96 8.77
N VAL A 542 6.42 -19.49 9.33
CA VAL A 542 6.48 -20.83 9.95
C VAL A 542 6.89 -20.68 11.41
N GLN A 543 5.95 -20.81 12.34
CA GLN A 543 6.20 -20.56 13.78
C GLN A 543 7.24 -21.48 14.43
N GLN A 544 7.40 -22.70 13.90
CA GLN A 544 8.31 -23.70 14.47
C GLN A 544 9.77 -23.48 14.04
N HIS A 545 9.99 -22.81 12.91
CA HIS A 545 11.29 -22.63 12.29
C HIS A 545 11.32 -21.25 11.61
N SER A 546 12.09 -20.32 12.17
CA SER A 546 12.19 -18.95 11.67
C SER A 546 13.65 -18.50 11.66
N ASP A 547 14.42 -19.08 10.75
CA ASP A 547 15.83 -18.78 10.50
C ASP A 547 16.00 -17.84 9.31
N ILE A 548 17.06 -17.04 9.34
CA ILE A 548 17.49 -16.16 8.26
C ILE A 548 18.99 -16.35 8.02
N ASP A 549 19.34 -16.66 6.78
CA ASP A 549 20.70 -16.82 6.31
C ASP A 549 21.09 -15.61 5.43
N PHE A 550 22.24 -15.00 5.71
CA PHE A 550 22.79 -13.87 4.94
C PHE A 550 23.91 -14.34 4.03
N TYR A 551 23.79 -14.14 2.72
CA TYR A 551 24.80 -14.54 1.74
C TYR A 551 25.39 -13.32 1.01
N ASP A 552 26.70 -13.38 0.75
CA ASP A 552 27.41 -12.48 -0.18
C ASP A 552 27.75 -13.27 -1.45
N LEU A 553 27.38 -12.75 -2.63
CA LEU A 553 27.70 -13.36 -3.92
C LEU A 553 28.97 -12.81 -4.58
N ASP A 554 29.59 -11.77 -4.02
CA ASP A 554 30.87 -11.21 -4.45
C ASP A 554 31.88 -11.18 -3.30
N TYR A 555 31.95 -12.27 -2.55
CA TYR A 555 32.89 -12.37 -1.43
C TYR A 555 34.35 -12.20 -1.91
N GLU A 556 35.12 -11.35 -1.23
CA GLU A 556 36.48 -10.97 -1.64
C GLU A 556 37.55 -12.01 -1.27
N GLY A 557 37.21 -13.00 -0.45
CA GLY A 557 38.13 -14.06 -0.04
C GLY A 557 38.42 -15.09 -1.13
N GLU A 558 39.08 -16.19 -0.74
CA GLU A 558 39.46 -17.25 -1.66
C GLU A 558 38.24 -17.84 -2.38
N LYS A 559 38.36 -17.94 -3.70
CA LYS A 559 37.32 -18.47 -4.56
C LYS A 559 37.65 -19.92 -4.93
N PRO A 560 36.73 -20.88 -4.73
CA PRO A 560 36.96 -22.27 -5.13
C PRO A 560 37.30 -22.39 -6.62
N GLU A 561 38.29 -23.22 -6.96
CA GLU A 561 38.72 -23.42 -8.36
C GLU A 561 37.56 -23.89 -9.27
N SER A 562 36.66 -24.72 -8.74
CA SER A 562 35.46 -25.19 -9.44
C SER A 562 34.54 -24.06 -9.90
N GLU A 563 34.50 -22.95 -9.15
CA GLU A 563 33.63 -21.80 -9.42
C GLU A 563 34.37 -20.67 -10.13
N ALA A 564 35.69 -20.77 -10.36
CA ALA A 564 36.53 -19.68 -10.88
C ALA A 564 36.01 -19.09 -12.20
N HIS A 565 35.41 -19.93 -13.05
CA HIS A 565 34.81 -19.57 -14.33
C HIS A 565 33.48 -18.78 -14.22
N LEU A 566 32.84 -18.76 -13.05
CA LEU A 566 31.56 -18.08 -12.81
C LEU A 566 31.75 -16.63 -12.35
N ALA A 567 30.75 -15.79 -12.60
CA ALA A 567 30.71 -14.39 -12.14
C ALA A 567 30.10 -14.23 -10.72
N ALA A 568 30.34 -15.19 -9.82
CA ALA A 568 29.96 -15.10 -8.40
C ALA A 568 30.98 -15.81 -7.51
N ASN A 569 31.15 -15.36 -6.27
CA ASN A 569 31.82 -16.06 -5.18
C ASN A 569 30.86 -16.08 -3.99
N VAL A 570 30.15 -17.20 -3.82
CA VAL A 570 29.07 -17.30 -2.82
C VAL A 570 29.66 -17.64 -1.46
N MET A 571 29.33 -16.86 -0.45
CA MET A 571 29.69 -17.11 0.95
C MET A 571 28.48 -16.91 1.86
N LEU A 572 28.26 -17.84 2.79
CA LEU A 572 27.33 -17.66 3.90
C LEU A 572 28.03 -16.81 4.96
N MET A 573 27.50 -15.60 5.22
CA MET A 573 28.09 -14.62 6.11
C MET A 573 27.66 -14.83 7.56
N ASN A 574 26.35 -15.01 7.77
CA ASN A 574 25.78 -15.28 9.08
C ASN A 574 24.45 -16.03 8.97
N THR A 575 24.09 -16.73 10.05
CA THR A 575 22.79 -17.40 10.22
C THR A 575 22.25 -16.97 11.57
N GLU A 576 21.06 -16.38 11.58
CA GLU A 576 20.38 -15.89 12.77
C GLU A 576 18.95 -16.42 12.82
N ASP A 577 18.31 -16.31 13.98
CA ASP A 577 16.92 -16.66 14.18
C ASP A 577 16.08 -15.46 14.66
N HIS A 578 14.82 -15.43 14.22
CA HIS A 578 13.82 -14.50 14.73
C HIS A 578 12.50 -15.24 14.85
N TYR A 579 12.18 -15.65 16.08
CA TYR A 579 10.98 -16.42 16.36
C TYR A 579 9.71 -15.75 15.81
N GLY A 580 8.88 -16.51 15.10
CA GLY A 580 7.63 -15.99 14.56
C GLY A 580 7.80 -14.99 13.42
N MET A 581 8.95 -14.91 12.77
CA MET A 581 9.16 -13.99 11.64
C MET A 581 8.09 -14.16 10.55
N THR A 582 7.34 -13.08 10.31
CA THR A 582 6.28 -13.02 9.28
C THR A 582 6.78 -12.39 8.00
N ASP A 583 7.61 -11.34 8.12
CA ASP A 583 8.03 -10.51 7.01
C ASP A 583 9.52 -10.16 7.10
N VAL A 584 10.15 -9.97 5.94
CA VAL A 584 11.55 -9.53 5.78
C VAL A 584 11.58 -8.44 4.73
N GLU A 585 12.20 -7.30 5.06
CA GLU A 585 12.29 -6.16 4.16
C GLU A 585 13.68 -5.52 4.20
N TRP A 586 14.25 -5.30 3.02
CA TRP A 586 15.49 -4.54 2.88
C TRP A 586 15.20 -3.05 2.84
N ASP A 587 16.08 -2.27 3.45
CA ASP A 587 16.04 -0.84 3.28
C ASP A 587 16.39 -0.46 1.81
N PRO A 588 15.96 0.71 1.31
CA PRO A 588 16.17 1.10 -0.09
C PRO A 588 17.64 1.29 -0.47
N THR A 589 18.54 1.48 0.51
CA THR A 589 19.97 1.62 0.27
C THR A 589 20.69 0.28 0.24
N GLY A 590 20.11 -0.77 0.82
CA GLY A 590 20.67 -2.12 0.86
C GLY A 590 21.70 -2.36 1.97
N ARG A 591 21.70 -1.53 3.01
CA ARG A 591 22.59 -1.60 4.19
C ARG A 591 21.97 -2.37 5.34
N TYR A 592 20.64 -2.34 5.46
CA TYR A 592 19.89 -2.86 6.58
C TYR A 592 18.80 -3.82 6.12
N VAL A 593 18.55 -4.82 6.95
CA VAL A 593 17.44 -5.76 6.79
C VAL A 593 16.59 -5.69 8.03
N VAL A 594 15.28 -5.56 7.87
CA VAL A 594 14.33 -5.69 8.97
C VAL A 594 13.65 -7.04 8.86
N THR A 595 13.60 -7.77 9.96
CA THR A 595 12.71 -8.91 10.11
C THR A 595 11.65 -8.54 11.14
N SER A 596 10.39 -8.87 10.88
CA SER A 596 9.28 -8.51 11.76
C SER A 596 8.33 -9.66 12.03
N ALA A 597 7.74 -9.65 13.23
CA ALA A 597 6.75 -10.62 13.70
C ALA A 597 5.41 -9.91 13.94
N SER A 598 4.45 -10.12 13.03
CA SER A 598 3.16 -9.43 13.01
C SER A 598 2.08 -10.08 13.89
N SER A 599 1.38 -9.24 14.67
CA SER A 599 0.18 -9.58 15.44
C SER A 599 -1.02 -9.99 14.57
N TRP A 600 -1.00 -9.67 13.27
CA TRP A 600 -2.01 -10.17 12.32
C TRP A 600 -1.90 -11.69 12.12
N THR A 601 -0.71 -12.25 12.33
CA THR A 601 -0.41 -13.66 12.05
C THR A 601 -0.36 -14.49 13.32
N HIS A 602 0.24 -13.96 14.40
CA HIS A 602 0.27 -14.60 15.72
C HIS A 602 0.46 -13.58 16.85
N GLN A 603 0.07 -13.95 18.08
CA GLN A 603 0.06 -13.01 19.23
C GLN A 603 1.34 -13.02 20.09
N MET A 604 2.24 -13.99 19.89
CA MET A 604 3.46 -14.14 20.71
C MET A 604 4.63 -13.36 20.11
N GLU A 605 5.48 -12.76 20.96
CA GLU A 605 6.76 -12.13 20.59
C GLU A 605 6.69 -11.17 19.38
N ASN A 606 5.67 -10.31 19.35
CA ASN A 606 5.53 -9.34 18.28
C ASN A 606 6.57 -8.22 18.40
N GLY A 607 7.09 -7.76 17.26
CA GLY A 607 8.14 -6.76 17.20
C GLY A 607 8.90 -6.78 15.88
N TYR A 608 10.02 -6.07 15.85
CA TYR A 608 10.93 -6.11 14.71
C TYR A 608 12.38 -6.11 15.18
N ARG A 609 13.24 -6.74 14.38
CA ARG A 609 14.69 -6.75 14.54
C ARG A 609 15.33 -6.11 13.31
N LEU A 610 16.27 -5.22 13.57
CA LEU A 610 17.07 -4.56 12.54
C LEU A 610 18.45 -5.21 12.49
N TRP A 611 18.83 -5.67 11.31
CA TRP A 611 20.09 -6.33 11.02
C TRP A 611 20.90 -5.50 10.04
N THR A 612 22.21 -5.64 10.07
CA THR A 612 23.09 -5.24 8.96
C THR A 612 22.91 -6.19 7.77
N PHE A 613 23.38 -5.78 6.59
CA PHE A 613 23.38 -6.62 5.38
C PHE A 613 24.11 -7.97 5.52
N TYR A 614 25.01 -8.12 6.49
CA TYR A 614 25.75 -9.35 6.77
C TYR A 614 25.26 -10.10 8.01
N GLY A 615 24.16 -9.66 8.62
CA GLY A 615 23.47 -10.39 9.68
C GLY A 615 23.85 -10.06 11.12
N LYS A 616 24.62 -8.99 11.38
CA LYS A 616 24.79 -8.47 12.75
C LYS A 616 23.52 -7.74 13.21
N LEU A 617 22.99 -8.11 14.38
CA LEU A 617 21.87 -7.42 15.04
C LEU A 617 22.29 -6.00 15.44
N LEU A 618 21.48 -5.01 15.07
CA LEU A 618 21.67 -3.60 15.43
C LEU A 618 20.67 -3.14 16.49
N TYR A 619 19.41 -3.54 16.35
CA TYR A 619 18.33 -3.10 17.21
C TYR A 619 17.27 -4.19 17.32
N ASP A 620 16.81 -4.49 18.53
CA ASP A 620 15.71 -5.39 18.82
C ASP A 620 14.61 -4.61 19.54
N ALA A 621 13.41 -4.62 18.99
CA ALA A 621 12.28 -3.80 19.41
C ALA A 621 11.02 -4.64 19.61
N PRO A 622 10.89 -5.34 20.75
CA PRO A 622 9.64 -5.99 21.12
C PRO A 622 8.54 -4.92 21.22
N THR A 623 7.49 -5.08 20.42
CA THR A 623 6.43 -4.07 20.28
C THR A 623 5.08 -4.76 20.37
N GLU A 624 4.33 -4.43 21.42
CA GLU A 624 3.00 -5.01 21.64
C GLU A 624 2.06 -4.66 20.47
N LYS A 625 1.29 -5.65 19.99
CA LYS A 625 0.36 -5.49 18.86
C LYS A 625 1.02 -4.86 17.63
N PHE A 626 2.30 -5.16 17.38
CA PHE A 626 2.98 -4.77 16.15
C PHE A 626 2.26 -5.39 14.95
N LYS A 627 1.96 -4.61 13.91
CA LYS A 627 1.20 -5.07 12.74
C LYS A 627 2.04 -5.07 11.48
N GLN A 628 2.73 -3.97 11.20
CA GLN A 628 3.41 -3.75 9.93
C GLN A 628 4.58 -2.78 10.12
N LEU A 629 5.70 -3.05 9.44
CA LEU A 629 6.75 -2.10 9.18
C LEU A 629 7.04 -2.11 7.69
N ILE A 630 7.13 -0.92 7.09
CA ILE A 630 7.49 -0.77 5.67
C ILE A 630 8.50 0.35 5.49
N TRP A 631 9.59 0.08 4.77
CA TRP A 631 10.58 1.11 4.45
C TRP A 631 10.02 2.11 3.45
N ARG A 632 10.34 3.38 3.64
CA ARG A 632 9.99 4.45 2.70
C ARG A 632 10.88 4.31 1.45
N PRO A 633 10.34 4.03 0.26
CA PRO A 633 11.15 3.88 -0.94
C PRO A 633 11.89 5.17 -1.29
N ARG A 634 12.98 5.04 -2.07
CA ARG A 634 13.73 6.18 -2.60
C ARG A 634 13.55 6.27 -4.12
N PRO A 635 13.34 7.47 -4.68
CA PRO A 635 13.33 7.65 -6.12
C PRO A 635 14.69 7.28 -6.72
N PRO A 636 14.74 7.00 -8.03
CA PRO A 636 15.99 6.86 -8.76
C PRO A 636 16.91 8.06 -8.52
N THR A 637 18.22 7.81 -8.41
CA THR A 637 19.20 8.87 -8.23
C THR A 637 19.20 9.84 -9.41
N VAL A 638 19.25 11.14 -9.09
CA VAL A 638 19.38 12.22 -10.08
C VAL A 638 20.82 12.39 -10.57
N LEU A 639 21.79 11.74 -9.91
CA LEU A 639 23.21 11.84 -10.25
C LEU A 639 23.49 11.25 -11.63
N SER A 640 24.26 11.98 -12.43
CA SER A 640 24.76 11.51 -13.71
C SER A 640 25.71 10.32 -13.55
N LYS A 641 25.91 9.55 -14.62
CA LYS A 641 26.87 8.42 -14.60
C LYS A 641 28.31 8.87 -14.34
N GLU A 642 28.66 10.12 -14.68
CA GLU A 642 29.99 10.70 -14.48
C GLU A 642 30.23 11.08 -13.02
N GLU A 643 29.24 11.72 -12.38
CA GLU A 643 29.28 12.01 -10.94
C GLU A 643 29.34 10.73 -10.12
N GLN A 644 28.54 9.72 -10.47
CA GLN A 644 28.60 8.41 -9.81
C GLN A 644 29.99 7.75 -9.94
N ARG A 645 30.66 7.88 -11.09
CA ARG A 645 32.04 7.39 -11.27
C ARG A 645 33.03 8.17 -10.42
N THR A 646 32.85 9.49 -10.33
CA THR A 646 33.70 10.36 -9.52
C THR A 646 33.58 10.03 -8.04
N ILE A 647 32.36 9.83 -7.53
CA ILE A 647 32.09 9.41 -6.15
C ILE A 647 32.78 8.07 -5.85
N ARG A 648 32.67 7.09 -6.76
CA ARG A 648 33.33 5.79 -6.59
C ARG A 648 34.86 5.90 -6.56
N ARG A 649 35.44 6.82 -7.32
CA ARG A 649 36.90 7.06 -7.32
C ARG A 649 37.37 7.67 -6.00
N ASN A 650 36.59 8.58 -5.43
CA ASN A 650 36.93 9.31 -4.21
C ASN A 650 36.29 8.67 -2.95
N LEU A 651 35.82 7.42 -3.03
CA LEU A 651 35.06 6.77 -1.95
C LEU A 651 35.83 6.70 -0.63
N ARG A 652 37.17 6.59 -0.68
CA ARG A 652 38.02 6.55 0.52
C ARG A 652 38.01 7.87 1.29
N GLU A 653 37.93 9.00 0.59
CA GLU A 653 37.88 10.33 1.22
C GLU A 653 36.53 10.50 1.92
N TYR A 654 35.44 10.22 1.21
CA TYR A 654 34.09 10.27 1.79
C TYR A 654 33.90 9.28 2.94
N SER A 655 34.45 8.06 2.85
CA SER A 655 34.38 7.09 3.95
C SER A 655 34.98 7.66 5.22
N LYS A 656 36.14 8.30 5.13
CA LYS A 656 36.79 8.89 6.29
C LYS A 656 35.95 10.00 6.94
N GLU A 657 35.33 10.86 6.13
CA GLU A 657 34.41 11.90 6.62
C GLU A 657 33.19 11.29 7.33
N PHE A 658 32.59 10.23 6.77
CA PHE A 658 31.46 9.55 7.39
C PHE A 658 31.84 8.78 8.66
N ASP A 659 33.01 8.14 8.68
CA ASP A 659 33.52 7.42 9.86
C ASP A 659 33.81 8.39 11.01
N GLU A 660 34.35 9.59 10.72
CA GLU A 660 34.54 10.66 11.70
C GLU A 660 33.20 11.16 12.26
N LEU A 661 32.21 11.44 11.41
CA LEU A 661 30.86 11.87 11.84
C LEU A 661 30.13 10.81 12.66
N ASP A 662 30.22 9.53 12.26
CA ASP A 662 29.62 8.42 13.00
C ASP A 662 30.25 8.27 14.39
N LYS A 663 31.57 8.44 14.49
CA LYS A 663 32.29 8.42 15.76
C LYS A 663 31.87 9.59 16.68
N GLU A 664 31.78 10.80 16.14
CA GLU A 664 31.31 11.97 16.90
C GLU A 664 29.89 11.79 17.42
N LEU A 665 28.99 11.18 16.64
CA LEU A 665 27.62 10.86 17.06
C LEU A 665 27.59 9.81 18.17
N GLU A 666 28.38 8.74 18.06
CA GLU A 666 28.48 7.71 19.10
C GLU A 666 29.06 8.28 20.41
N GLU A 667 30.14 9.08 20.33
CA GLU A 667 30.74 9.75 21.49
C GLU A 667 29.77 10.72 22.16
N GLY A 668 29.06 11.53 21.37
CA GLY A 668 28.06 12.49 21.88
C GLY A 668 26.88 11.81 22.58
N ALA A 669 26.37 10.71 22.01
CA ALA A 669 25.30 9.91 22.63
C ALA A 669 25.75 9.31 23.97
N ASN A 670 26.97 8.77 24.02
CA ASN A 670 27.55 8.23 25.25
C ASN A 670 27.72 9.31 26.31
N GLN A 671 28.19 10.51 25.93
CA GLN A 671 28.38 11.62 26.85
C GLN A 671 27.05 12.09 27.48
N ALA A 672 25.97 12.21 26.69
CA ALA A 672 24.66 12.60 27.22
C ALA A 672 24.11 11.59 28.24
N VAL A 673 24.33 10.29 28.00
CA VAL A 673 23.95 9.23 28.94
C VAL A 673 24.79 9.32 30.22
N ILE A 674 26.10 9.55 30.10
CA ILE A 674 27.01 9.73 31.23
C ILE A 674 26.61 10.95 32.06
N ASP A 675 26.30 12.07 31.43
CA ASP A 675 25.91 13.30 32.11
C ASP A 675 24.56 13.16 32.82
N THR A 676 23.59 12.46 32.20
CA THR A 676 22.31 12.15 32.85
C THR A 676 22.50 11.24 34.06
N ARG A 677 23.34 10.19 33.92
CA ARG A 677 23.70 9.31 35.04
C ARG A 677 24.38 10.11 36.15
N ARG A 678 25.34 10.97 35.82
CA ARG A 678 26.04 11.84 36.77
C ARG A 678 25.06 12.76 37.50
N ARG A 679 24.10 13.36 36.79
CA ARG A 679 23.05 14.20 37.40
C ARG A 679 22.19 13.41 38.37
N LEU A 680 21.69 12.23 37.97
CA LEU A 680 20.89 11.36 38.85
C LEU A 680 21.69 10.90 40.08
N TYR A 681 22.97 10.56 39.90
CA TYR A 681 23.86 10.26 41.02
C TYR A 681 24.01 11.46 41.95
N GLN A 682 24.22 12.66 41.41
CA GLN A 682 24.32 13.88 42.22
C GLN A 682 23.02 14.18 42.96
N GLU A 683 21.86 14.07 42.31
CA GLU A 683 20.54 14.22 42.95
C GLU A 683 20.34 13.19 44.08
N TRP A 684 20.73 11.93 43.85
CA TRP A 684 20.68 10.90 44.88
C TRP A 684 21.62 11.21 46.05
N TYR A 685 22.87 11.59 45.77
CA TYR A 685 23.83 11.96 46.82
C TYR A 685 23.39 13.19 47.60
N SER A 686 22.82 14.21 46.94
CA SER A 686 22.28 15.38 47.62
C SER A 686 21.08 15.01 48.48
N TRP A 687 20.18 14.16 47.98
CA TRP A 687 19.03 13.67 48.75
C TRP A 687 19.48 12.86 49.97
N VAL A 688 20.42 11.93 49.81
CA VAL A 688 20.98 11.15 50.94
C VAL A 688 21.66 12.07 51.97
N ALA A 689 22.37 13.11 51.52
CA ALA A 689 23.01 14.06 52.42
C ALA A 689 21.99 14.90 53.20
N GLU A 690 20.94 15.38 52.54
CA GLU A 690 19.83 16.12 53.16
C GLU A 690 19.09 15.24 54.16
N GLU A 691 18.74 14.01 53.78
CA GLU A 691 18.02 13.08 54.65
C GLU A 691 18.85 12.68 55.87
N LYS A 692 20.16 12.47 55.71
CA LYS A 692 21.08 12.22 56.82
C LYS A 692 21.14 13.41 57.77
N GLU A 693 21.11 14.62 57.25
CA GLU A 693 21.13 15.84 58.07
C GLU A 693 19.81 16.03 58.81
N LEU A 694 18.68 15.76 58.16
CA LEU A 694 17.35 15.80 58.76
C LEU A 694 17.21 14.76 59.87
N LEU A 695 17.67 13.52 59.62
CA LEU A 695 17.76 12.46 60.64
C LEU A 695 18.67 12.85 61.80
N ARG A 696 19.76 13.57 61.56
CA ARG A 696 20.66 14.06 62.62
C ARG A 696 19.91 15.07 63.50
N GLN A 697 19.22 16.03 62.89
CA GLN A 697 18.43 17.04 63.58
C GLN A 697 17.29 16.41 64.42
N GLU A 698 16.50 15.49 63.84
CA GLU A 698 15.46 14.78 64.59
C GLU A 698 16.02 13.98 65.78
N ARG A 699 17.19 13.34 65.61
CA ARG A 699 17.84 12.61 66.70
C ARG A 699 18.35 13.52 67.80
N GLU A 700 18.90 14.69 67.44
CA GLU A 700 19.29 15.72 68.41
C GLU A 700 18.07 16.23 69.21
N GLU A 701 16.95 16.47 68.54
CA GLU A 701 15.68 16.88 69.19
C GLU A 701 15.14 15.79 70.14
N LEU A 702 15.30 14.52 69.79
CA LEU A 702 14.89 13.36 70.60
C LEU A 702 15.93 12.96 71.67
N GLY A 703 17.10 13.60 71.73
CA GLY A 703 18.17 13.32 72.69
C GLY A 703 18.87 11.97 72.48
N LEU A 704 18.83 11.43 71.25
CA LEU A 704 19.47 10.16 70.88
C LEU A 704 20.95 10.39 70.48
N PRO A 705 21.87 9.45 70.78
CA PRO A 705 23.28 9.60 70.42
C PRO A 705 23.51 9.61 68.90
N ASP A 706 24.63 10.21 68.47
CA ASP A 706 25.00 10.26 67.05
C ASP A 706 25.12 8.82 66.47
N PRO A 707 24.45 8.52 65.34
CA PRO A 707 24.41 7.19 64.73
C PRO A 707 25.77 6.53 64.52
N GLU A 708 26.83 7.29 64.22
CA GLU A 708 28.17 6.72 64.06
C GLU A 708 28.75 6.19 65.38
N THR A 709 28.43 6.84 66.49
CA THR A 709 28.81 6.38 67.84
C THR A 709 28.07 5.11 68.23
N GLU A 710 26.77 5.00 67.93
CA GLU A 710 26.00 3.77 68.14
C GLU A 710 26.50 2.62 67.28
N LEU A 711 26.76 2.84 65.98
CA LEU A 711 27.28 1.81 65.08
C LEU A 711 28.70 1.37 65.48
N LYS A 712 29.55 2.29 65.95
CA LYS A 712 30.84 1.95 66.55
C LYS A 712 30.65 1.14 67.84
N LEU A 713 29.75 1.54 68.74
CA LEU A 713 29.43 0.78 69.96
C LEU A 713 28.89 -0.62 69.67
N ILE A 714 28.08 -0.79 68.62
CA ILE A 714 27.57 -2.10 68.17
C ILE A 714 28.72 -2.95 67.58
N ARG A 715 29.59 -2.37 66.75
CA ARG A 715 30.78 -3.06 66.21
C ARG A 715 31.80 -3.41 67.30
N THR A 716 31.97 -2.56 68.31
CA THR A 716 32.85 -2.85 69.46
C THR A 716 32.23 -3.91 70.37
N ARG A 717 30.90 -3.88 70.61
CA ARG A 717 30.19 -4.95 71.33
C ARG A 717 30.24 -6.29 70.60
N SER A 718 30.16 -6.32 69.26
CA SER A 718 30.28 -7.57 68.50
C SER A 718 31.71 -8.10 68.49
N ALA A 719 32.72 -7.22 68.51
CA ALA A 719 34.14 -7.61 68.56
C ALA A 719 34.57 -8.15 69.94
N GLU A 720 33.93 -7.73 71.04
CA GLU A 720 34.18 -8.30 72.37
C GLU A 720 33.44 -9.63 72.60
N ALA A 721 32.41 -9.95 71.81
CA ALA A 721 31.59 -11.15 71.97
C ALA A 721 32.12 -12.37 71.19
N ASP A 722 32.79 -12.18 70.05
CA ASP A 722 33.34 -13.29 69.26
C ASP A 722 34.81 -13.03 68.90
N GLY A 723 35.71 -13.84 69.46
CA GLY A 723 37.15 -13.88 69.15
C GLY A 723 37.45 -14.42 67.74
N VAL A 724 36.76 -13.92 66.72
CA VAL A 724 36.99 -14.28 65.32
C VAL A 724 37.36 -13.01 64.57
N LYS A 725 38.62 -12.94 64.12
CA LYS A 725 39.03 -12.01 63.08
C LYS A 725 38.24 -12.35 61.82
N VAL A 726 37.18 -11.59 61.54
CA VAL A 726 36.57 -11.54 60.22
C VAL A 726 37.44 -10.62 59.37
N VAL A 727 38.22 -11.22 58.47
CA VAL A 727 38.83 -10.49 57.36
C VAL A 727 37.71 -10.31 56.34
N GLU A 728 37.16 -9.10 56.27
CA GLU A 728 36.34 -8.70 55.11
C GLU A 728 37.29 -8.48 53.93
N GLU A 729 37.46 -9.53 53.13
CA GLU A 729 38.00 -9.42 51.79
C GLU A 729 36.91 -8.80 50.92
N VAL A 730 37.04 -7.51 50.61
CA VAL A 730 36.20 -6.87 49.59
C VAL A 730 36.69 -7.42 48.25
N VAL A 731 36.04 -8.49 47.79
CA VAL A 731 36.16 -8.95 46.42
C VAL A 731 35.29 -8.00 45.58
N GLU A 732 35.92 -6.99 44.98
CA GLU A 732 35.32 -6.27 43.86
C GLU A 732 35.26 -7.23 42.68
N GLU A 733 34.14 -7.93 42.52
CA GLU A 733 33.84 -8.68 41.31
C GLU A 733 33.53 -7.68 40.20
N VAL A 734 34.51 -7.43 39.33
CA VAL A 734 34.31 -6.69 38.08
C VAL A 734 33.47 -7.60 37.17
N ILE A 735 32.16 -7.34 37.11
CA ILE A 735 31.20 -8.21 36.41
C ILE A 735 31.44 -8.20 34.88
N GLU A 736 32.03 -7.14 34.32
CA GLU A 736 32.51 -7.12 32.93
C GLU A 736 33.45 -5.92 32.68
N GLU A 737 34.67 -6.18 32.26
CA GLU A 737 35.62 -5.17 31.73
C GLU A 737 35.91 -5.54 30.27
N THR A 738 35.39 -4.72 29.35
CA THR A 738 35.66 -4.87 27.92
C THR A 738 36.76 -3.88 27.52
N GLU A 739 38.00 -4.37 27.47
CA GLU A 739 39.11 -3.65 26.83
C GLU A 739 39.03 -3.87 25.30
N GLU A 740 38.64 -2.84 24.57
CA GLU A 740 38.81 -2.80 23.10
C GLU A 740 40.25 -2.36 22.78
N ILE A 741 41.12 -3.33 22.48
CA ILE A 741 42.42 -3.03 21.88
C ILE A 741 42.18 -2.72 20.40
N VAL A 742 42.26 -1.43 20.06
CA VAL A 742 42.32 -0.97 18.67
C VAL A 742 43.67 -1.40 18.09
N GLN A 743 43.65 -2.29 17.09
CA GLN A 743 44.78 -2.51 16.18
C GLN A 743 44.40 -2.18 14.75
#